data_AF-A0A7S0FDJ7-F1
#
_entry.id   AF-A0A7S0FDJ7-F1
#
_cell.length_a   1.000
_cell.length_b   1.000
_cell.length_c   1.000
_cell.angle_alpha   90.00
_cell.angle_beta   90.00
_cell.angle_gamma   90.00
#
_symmetry.space_group_name_H-M   'P 1'
#
loop_
_entity.id
_entity.type
_entity.pdbx_description
1 polymer ?
#
loop_
_entity_poly.entity_id
_entity_poly.type
_entity_poly.pdbx_seq_one_letter_code
_entity_poly.pdbx_strand_id
1 'polypeptide(L)'
;MGAGSVEKLQAALEAAVAAGVADLQEARTSLGQLVTARQGLRDALATGDEGQLQAAVACARALGLDADELHQAAEALAEIQRRRRQEEEDDEERERQEEARRALEAASDSGSISDLELALANASQAGLPHHECEECKGLLKRLRKIKGDLEDAVARRSLADLERQLSAARSAGLQDIVVQKAEALLSELRADDAARRRAEEEERRRREEEEKRRRIEEEIRRKRQEEEDRRRREEEERKKDGKVPIQRIDPQELLKSVPAGGHYTDPDFPPGKASKKSYPWKRKDGQLIVNGLMPDDIEQGALGDCWLLSAMACCAMHKQVLKKVFVYDNAHQKGLYIIRLYHNGVFHDVAVDDTLPTQYGRPAFAKSKTSQEELWVPLLEKAYAKLHGSYDAIEGGHVSEGLVDLTGGIGDAVRLNDAKSRQAINDGSLWAKIKGLSDDGHMLGSGSHAGSDTDISAQGIVQGHAYSILRVEEVDGNRLLQLRNPWGEKEWKGRWSDSDKSSWTQRMRKKLDYKDVDDGTFWMAFEDFVNHYSTLYICRVLGDDWQRQGVYGSWRGVTAGGCGNYDTFGNNPVFRLALKSRKRLLLVLEQRAARGTGSELFCIGFGIYKAARGRRQGNYFANSGSFTNRRSVCIEDSFEPGAGGDHYVMGSTFDPGEETDFSLTAYWKGDASEVRLYSEATDDEAGE
;
A
#
# COMPACT_ATOMS: atom_id res chain seq x y z
N MET A 1 62.68 98.77 -73.02
CA MET A 1 64.08 99.16 -72.76
C MET A 1 64.65 98.15 -71.76
N GLY A 2 65.57 97.27 -72.16
CA GLY A 2 66.01 96.12 -71.36
C GLY A 2 66.82 96.52 -70.11
N ALA A 3 66.88 95.66 -69.09
CA ALA A 3 67.48 95.92 -67.77
C ALA A 3 68.86 96.62 -67.79
N GLY A 4 69.70 96.32 -68.78
CA GLY A 4 70.99 96.97 -68.97
C GLY A 4 70.93 98.46 -69.37
N SER A 5 69.75 99.01 -69.70
CA SER A 5 69.57 100.44 -69.98
C SER A 5 69.30 101.24 -68.72
N VAL A 6 68.71 100.65 -67.67
CA VAL A 6 68.36 101.37 -66.42
C VAL A 6 69.62 101.60 -65.58
N GLU A 7 70.47 100.59 -65.42
CA GLU A 7 71.77 100.74 -64.74
C GLU A 7 72.70 101.69 -65.52
N LYS A 8 72.68 101.62 -66.86
CA LYS A 8 73.40 102.58 -67.72
C LYS A 8 72.81 103.99 -67.63
N LEU A 9 71.48 104.13 -67.53
CA LEU A 9 70.81 105.41 -67.30
C LEU A 9 71.19 105.97 -65.93
N GLN A 10 71.27 105.13 -64.90
CA GLN A 10 71.68 105.55 -63.56
C GLN A 10 73.13 106.04 -63.55
N ALA A 11 74.05 105.32 -64.19
CA ALA A 11 75.46 105.75 -64.32
C ALA A 11 75.61 107.03 -65.16
N ALA A 12 74.85 107.18 -66.25
CA ALA A 12 74.86 108.39 -67.08
C ALA A 12 74.27 109.60 -66.33
N LEU A 13 73.24 109.39 -65.52
CA LEU A 13 72.62 110.42 -64.68
C LEU A 13 73.57 110.88 -63.55
N GLU A 14 74.32 109.96 -62.95
CA GLU A 14 75.34 110.29 -61.94
C GLU A 14 76.49 111.12 -62.53
N ALA A 15 76.94 110.81 -63.75
CA ALA A 15 77.94 111.60 -64.45
C ALA A 15 77.45 113.01 -64.83
N ALA A 16 76.18 113.15 -65.23
CA ALA A 16 75.57 114.44 -65.58
C ALA A 16 75.35 115.35 -64.36
N VAL A 17 75.01 114.79 -63.20
CA VAL A 17 74.84 115.54 -61.95
C VAL A 17 76.19 116.01 -61.39
N ALA A 18 77.26 115.21 -61.54
CA ALA A 18 78.62 115.63 -61.17
C ALA A 18 79.15 116.79 -62.03
N ALA A 19 78.59 117.01 -63.23
CA ALA A 19 78.91 118.11 -64.14
C ALA A 19 78.18 119.43 -63.85
N GLY A 20 77.39 119.51 -62.76
CA GLY A 20 76.83 120.77 -62.26
C GLY A 20 75.53 121.25 -62.92
N VAL A 21 74.76 120.37 -63.56
CA VAL A 21 73.42 120.69 -64.10
C VAL A 21 72.36 120.46 -63.01
N ALA A 22 71.76 121.53 -62.50
CA ALA A 22 70.92 121.53 -61.29
C ALA A 22 69.55 120.82 -61.41
N ASP A 23 69.11 120.40 -62.61
CA ASP A 23 67.73 119.93 -62.87
C ASP A 23 67.53 118.39 -62.94
N LEU A 24 68.42 117.55 -62.37
CA LEU A 24 68.34 116.07 -62.52
C LEU A 24 68.22 115.25 -61.22
N GLN A 25 67.98 115.88 -60.06
CA GLN A 25 68.03 115.20 -58.76
C GLN A 25 66.77 114.35 -58.43
N GLU A 26 65.60 114.73 -58.95
CA GLU A 26 64.33 114.04 -58.69
C GLU A 26 64.24 112.69 -59.41
N ALA A 27 64.78 112.60 -60.64
CA ALA A 27 64.83 111.37 -61.43
C ALA A 27 65.69 110.27 -60.78
N ARG A 28 66.70 110.63 -59.96
CA ARG A 28 67.56 109.66 -59.25
C ARG A 28 66.79 108.90 -58.16
N THR A 29 65.94 109.60 -57.41
CA THR A 29 65.21 109.02 -56.27
C THR A 29 64.18 108.00 -56.74
N SER A 30 63.42 108.32 -57.79
CA SER A 30 62.41 107.40 -58.37
C SER A 30 63.05 106.13 -58.96
N LEU A 31 64.22 106.23 -59.58
CA LEU A 31 64.92 105.07 -60.12
C LEU A 31 65.42 104.12 -59.02
N GLY A 32 65.94 104.65 -57.91
CA GLY A 32 66.41 103.85 -56.77
C GLY A 32 65.29 103.05 -56.07
N GLN A 33 64.08 103.62 -56.01
CA GLN A 33 62.91 102.93 -55.46
C GLN A 33 62.49 101.72 -56.34
N LEU A 34 62.52 101.88 -57.67
CA LEU A 34 62.22 100.80 -58.61
C LEU A 34 63.23 99.65 -58.53
N VAL A 35 64.52 99.93 -58.39
CA VAL A 35 65.55 98.88 -58.25
C VAL A 35 65.34 98.07 -56.97
N THR A 36 65.02 98.73 -55.86
CA THR A 36 64.77 98.06 -54.57
C THR A 36 63.54 97.16 -54.63
N ALA A 37 62.44 97.65 -55.21
CA ALA A 37 61.22 96.87 -55.36
C ALA A 37 61.38 95.69 -56.32
N ARG A 38 62.21 95.84 -57.36
CA ARG A 38 62.58 94.73 -58.25
C ARG A 38 63.35 93.63 -57.53
N GLN A 39 64.29 93.99 -56.67
CA GLN A 39 65.04 93.03 -55.87
C GLN A 39 64.14 92.33 -54.85
N GLY A 40 63.27 93.08 -54.16
CA GLY A 40 62.30 92.50 -53.22
C GLY A 40 61.31 91.51 -53.87
N LEU A 41 60.90 91.77 -55.11
CA LEU A 41 60.07 90.84 -55.89
C LEU A 41 60.82 89.54 -56.23
N ARG A 42 62.11 89.62 -56.57
CA ARG A 42 62.95 88.45 -56.85
C ARG A 42 63.21 87.62 -55.59
N ASP A 43 63.47 88.28 -54.47
CA ASP A 43 63.73 87.59 -53.21
C ASP A 43 62.47 86.84 -52.74
N ALA A 44 61.29 87.45 -52.84
CA ALA A 44 60.03 86.79 -52.49
C ALA A 44 59.66 85.63 -53.44
N LEU A 45 60.02 85.73 -54.72
CA LEU A 45 59.90 84.60 -55.66
C LEU A 45 60.80 83.43 -55.29
N ALA A 46 61.96 83.70 -54.70
CA ALA A 46 62.90 82.66 -54.28
C ALA A 46 62.47 81.94 -52.98
N THR A 47 61.73 82.61 -52.08
CA THR A 47 61.26 81.97 -50.84
C THR A 47 60.06 81.08 -51.04
N GLY A 48 59.21 81.36 -52.04
CA GLY A 48 57.99 80.59 -52.28
C GLY A 48 56.94 80.72 -51.16
N ASP A 49 57.13 81.67 -50.24
CA ASP A 49 56.19 81.95 -49.16
C ASP A 49 55.04 82.82 -49.70
N GLU A 50 53.79 82.35 -49.53
CA GLU A 50 52.60 83.02 -50.05
C GLU A 50 52.49 84.46 -49.53
N GLY A 51 52.74 84.68 -48.23
CA GLY A 51 52.60 85.98 -47.59
C GLY A 51 53.66 86.99 -48.06
N GLN A 52 54.91 86.54 -48.17
CA GLN A 52 56.01 87.38 -48.68
C GLN A 52 55.84 87.71 -50.16
N LEU A 53 55.44 86.73 -50.98
CA LEU A 53 55.22 86.92 -52.41
C LEU A 53 54.03 87.86 -52.68
N GLN A 54 52.95 87.74 -51.92
CA GLN A 54 51.80 88.64 -52.01
C GLN A 54 52.16 90.09 -51.64
N ALA A 55 52.95 90.29 -50.58
CA ALA A 55 53.42 91.62 -50.18
C ALA A 55 54.37 92.25 -51.22
N ALA A 56 55.29 91.46 -51.77
CA ALA A 56 56.25 91.94 -52.77
C ALA A 56 55.57 92.30 -54.10
N VAL A 57 54.59 91.50 -54.56
CA VAL A 57 53.77 91.81 -55.75
C VAL A 57 53.00 93.12 -55.56
N ALA A 58 52.41 93.34 -54.37
CA ALA A 58 51.69 94.58 -54.07
C ALA A 58 52.62 95.82 -54.08
N CYS A 59 53.82 95.69 -53.49
CA CYS A 59 54.83 96.75 -53.46
C CYS A 59 55.35 97.09 -54.87
N ALA A 60 55.69 96.08 -55.67
CA ALA A 60 56.12 96.27 -57.06
C ALA A 60 55.04 96.95 -57.91
N ARG A 61 53.76 96.60 -57.70
CA ARG A 61 52.62 97.16 -58.45
C ARG A 61 52.43 98.64 -58.14
N ALA A 62 52.61 99.05 -56.88
CA ALA A 62 52.46 100.44 -56.45
C ALA A 62 53.56 101.36 -57.01
N LEU A 63 54.77 100.83 -57.24
CA LEU A 63 55.92 101.59 -57.72
C LEU A 63 56.03 101.65 -59.25
N GLY A 64 55.10 101.02 -59.98
CA GLY A 64 55.07 101.06 -61.45
C GLY A 64 56.18 100.23 -62.10
N LEU A 65 56.59 99.12 -61.47
CA LEU A 65 57.53 98.17 -62.06
C LEU A 65 56.99 97.56 -63.36
N ASP A 66 57.91 97.15 -64.23
CA ASP A 66 57.62 96.60 -65.56
C ASP A 66 56.58 95.46 -65.51
N ALA A 67 55.66 95.47 -66.46
CA ALA A 67 54.46 94.63 -66.43
C ALA A 67 54.77 93.12 -66.47
N ASP A 68 55.86 92.73 -67.14
CA ASP A 68 56.22 91.32 -67.33
C ASP A 68 56.73 90.66 -66.03
N GLU A 69 57.56 91.35 -65.24
CA GLU A 69 58.07 90.82 -63.97
C GLU A 69 56.97 90.66 -62.93
N LEU A 70 55.98 91.56 -62.97
CA LEU A 70 54.81 91.54 -62.10
C LEU A 70 53.82 90.43 -62.45
N HIS A 71 53.72 90.08 -63.74
CA HIS A 71 52.86 88.99 -64.21
C HIS A 71 53.38 87.63 -63.73
N GLN A 72 54.69 87.38 -63.89
CA GLN A 72 55.32 86.13 -63.46
C GLN A 72 55.16 85.89 -61.95
N ALA A 73 55.32 86.92 -61.14
CA ALA A 73 55.18 86.79 -59.69
C ALA A 73 53.73 86.53 -59.23
N ALA A 74 52.75 87.12 -59.93
CA ALA A 74 51.34 86.90 -59.64
C ALA A 74 50.86 85.49 -60.02
N GLU A 75 51.43 84.89 -61.08
CA GLU A 75 51.08 83.54 -61.53
C GLU A 75 51.59 82.46 -60.55
N ALA A 76 52.81 82.61 -60.04
CA ALA A 76 53.36 81.73 -59.01
C ALA A 76 52.52 81.71 -57.71
N LEU A 77 52.03 82.89 -57.27
CA LEU A 77 51.17 83.00 -56.09
C LEU A 77 49.84 82.24 -56.28
N ALA A 78 49.24 82.33 -57.47
CA ALA A 78 47.98 81.66 -57.77
C ALA A 78 48.12 80.12 -57.79
N GLU A 79 49.28 79.58 -58.15
CA GLU A 79 49.51 78.13 -58.15
C GLU A 79 49.64 77.56 -56.72
N ILE A 80 50.32 78.27 -55.82
CA ILE A 80 50.43 77.90 -54.40
C ILE A 80 49.05 77.84 -53.75
N GLN A 81 48.20 78.83 -54.02
CA GLN A 81 46.83 78.90 -53.48
C GLN A 81 45.89 77.80 -54.01
N ARG A 82 46.17 77.21 -55.18
CA ARG A 82 45.39 76.07 -55.70
C ARG A 82 45.77 74.76 -55.02
N ARG A 83 47.07 74.52 -54.79
CA ARG A 83 47.54 73.27 -54.15
C ARG A 83 47.00 73.12 -52.73
N ARG A 84 47.02 74.19 -51.95
CA ARG A 84 46.49 74.18 -50.57
C ARG A 84 44.99 73.85 -50.51
N ARG A 85 44.20 74.41 -51.42
CA ARG A 85 42.75 74.10 -51.49
C ARG A 85 42.49 72.63 -51.84
N GLN A 86 43.30 72.06 -52.73
CA GLN A 86 43.20 70.64 -53.06
C GLN A 86 43.58 69.74 -51.88
N GLU A 87 44.62 70.09 -51.13
CA GLU A 87 45.03 69.34 -49.92
C GLU A 87 43.95 69.41 -48.82
N GLU A 88 43.33 70.57 -48.59
CA GLU A 88 42.22 70.73 -47.64
C GLU A 88 40.98 69.89 -48.06
N GLU A 89 40.64 69.85 -49.35
CA GLU A 89 39.53 69.01 -49.86
C GLU A 89 39.82 67.50 -49.73
N ASP A 90 41.05 67.06 -49.99
CA ASP A 90 41.46 65.66 -49.90
C ASP A 90 41.48 65.16 -48.44
N ASP A 91 41.83 66.01 -47.47
CA ASP A 91 41.80 65.69 -46.03
C ASP A 91 40.36 65.57 -45.49
N GLU A 92 39.45 66.47 -45.91
CA GLU A 92 38.01 66.40 -45.56
C GLU A 92 37.32 65.15 -46.16
N GLU A 93 37.77 64.64 -47.30
CA GLU A 93 37.28 63.38 -47.87
C GLU A 93 37.74 62.16 -47.05
N ARG A 94 39.01 62.13 -46.62
CA ARG A 94 39.55 61.05 -45.79
C ARG A 94 38.85 60.92 -44.44
N GLU A 95 38.61 62.05 -43.76
CA GLU A 95 37.95 62.05 -42.45
C GLU A 95 36.51 61.51 -42.55
N ARG A 96 35.74 61.93 -43.56
CA ARG A 96 34.39 61.40 -43.83
C ARG A 96 34.39 59.90 -44.11
N GLN A 97 35.38 59.40 -44.84
CA GLN A 97 35.49 57.96 -45.11
C GLN A 97 35.85 57.17 -43.84
N GLU A 98 36.72 57.70 -42.97
CA GLU A 98 37.11 57.02 -41.73
C GLU A 98 35.95 56.97 -40.70
N GLU A 99 35.16 58.04 -40.59
CA GLU A 99 33.94 58.04 -39.77
C GLU A 99 32.92 57.00 -40.25
N ALA A 100 32.72 56.89 -41.56
CA ALA A 100 31.82 55.90 -42.13
C ALA A 100 32.30 54.44 -41.92
N ARG A 101 33.62 54.18 -41.92
CA ARG A 101 34.18 52.86 -41.55
C ARG A 101 33.86 52.50 -40.10
N ARG A 102 34.10 53.43 -39.17
CA ARG A 102 33.79 53.23 -37.73
C ARG A 102 32.29 52.99 -37.52
N ALA A 103 31.44 53.71 -38.24
CA ALA A 103 29.99 53.52 -38.19
C ALA A 103 29.55 52.14 -38.71
N LEU A 104 30.19 51.62 -39.76
CA LEU A 104 29.93 50.26 -40.28
C LEU A 104 30.33 49.17 -39.29
N GLU A 105 31.49 49.30 -38.65
CA GLU A 105 31.96 48.35 -37.65
C GLU A 105 31.04 48.32 -36.43
N ALA A 106 30.70 49.50 -35.89
CA ALA A 106 29.76 49.62 -34.77
C ALA A 106 28.37 49.04 -35.08
N ALA A 107 27.87 49.22 -36.31
CA ALA A 107 26.59 48.67 -36.74
C ALA A 107 26.62 47.16 -36.95
N SER A 108 27.75 46.60 -37.40
CA SER A 108 27.95 45.15 -37.49
C SER A 108 27.88 44.48 -36.12
N ASP A 109 28.48 45.12 -35.11
CA ASP A 109 28.52 44.60 -33.74
C ASP A 109 27.18 44.78 -33.00
N SER A 110 26.38 45.80 -33.35
CA SER A 110 25.10 46.04 -32.68
C SER A 110 24.04 44.96 -33.01
N GLY A 111 24.18 44.27 -34.14
CA GLY A 111 23.21 43.26 -34.58
C GLY A 111 21.83 43.83 -34.92
N SER A 112 21.73 45.16 -35.03
CA SER A 112 20.52 45.92 -35.35
C SER A 112 20.40 46.10 -36.86
N ILE A 113 19.29 45.65 -37.42
CA ILE A 113 18.99 45.81 -38.85
C ILE A 113 18.94 47.30 -39.23
N SER A 114 18.38 48.16 -38.37
CA SER A 114 18.27 49.60 -38.65
C SER A 114 19.64 50.30 -38.62
N ASP A 115 20.52 49.89 -37.71
CA ASP A 115 21.85 50.51 -37.59
C ASP A 115 22.71 50.14 -38.79
N LEU A 116 22.63 48.88 -39.24
CA LEU A 116 23.29 48.40 -40.46
C LEU A 116 22.80 49.12 -41.71
N GLU A 117 21.49 49.36 -41.82
CA GLU A 117 20.91 50.13 -42.93
C GLU A 117 21.41 51.58 -42.96
N LEU A 118 21.45 52.23 -41.79
CA LEU A 118 21.92 53.60 -41.65
C LEU A 118 23.42 53.72 -41.95
N ALA A 119 24.24 52.82 -41.41
CA ALA A 119 25.68 52.81 -41.63
C ALA A 119 26.04 52.54 -43.10
N LEU A 120 25.32 51.63 -43.78
CA LEU A 120 25.50 51.38 -45.21
C LEU A 120 25.08 52.58 -46.08
N ALA A 121 24.04 53.31 -45.69
CA ALA A 121 23.64 54.54 -46.38
C ALA A 121 24.69 55.65 -46.22
N ASN A 122 25.22 55.84 -45.00
CA ASN A 122 26.29 56.80 -44.73
C ASN A 122 27.59 56.44 -45.46
N ALA A 123 27.95 55.16 -45.51
CA ALA A 123 29.12 54.68 -46.26
C ALA A 123 28.99 54.93 -47.77
N SER A 124 27.78 54.80 -48.33
CA SER A 124 27.52 55.15 -49.72
C SER A 124 27.64 56.65 -49.99
N GLN A 125 27.24 57.50 -49.04
CA GLN A 125 27.36 58.96 -49.17
C GLN A 125 28.81 59.46 -49.02
N ALA A 126 29.60 58.78 -48.19
CA ALA A 126 31.02 59.08 -47.97
C ALA A 126 31.95 58.54 -49.08
N GLY A 127 31.42 57.84 -50.08
CA GLY A 127 32.20 57.34 -51.22
C GLY A 127 33.05 56.10 -50.93
N LEU A 128 32.72 55.31 -49.90
CA LEU A 128 33.50 54.10 -49.59
C LEU A 128 33.48 53.08 -50.74
N PRO A 129 34.61 52.40 -51.01
CA PRO A 129 34.69 51.41 -52.07
C PRO A 129 33.82 50.18 -51.76
N HIS A 130 33.20 49.63 -52.80
CA HIS A 130 32.15 48.61 -52.71
C HIS A 130 32.52 47.39 -51.84
N HIS A 131 33.79 46.95 -51.89
CA HIS A 131 34.26 45.76 -51.17
C HIS A 131 34.19 45.90 -49.64
N GLU A 132 34.31 47.12 -49.11
CA GLU A 132 34.27 47.38 -47.66
C GLU A 132 32.84 47.32 -47.09
N CYS A 133 31.83 47.49 -47.94
CA CYS A 133 30.42 47.41 -47.54
C CYS A 133 29.83 46.00 -47.69
N GLU A 134 30.51 45.05 -48.36
CA GLU A 134 29.96 43.74 -48.71
C GLU A 134 29.68 42.85 -47.50
N GLU A 135 30.54 42.89 -46.48
CA GLU A 135 30.36 42.09 -45.27
C GLU A 135 29.11 42.52 -44.50
N CYS A 136 28.92 43.83 -44.31
CA CYS A 136 27.74 44.40 -43.65
C CYS A 136 26.46 44.17 -44.47
N LYS A 137 26.50 44.25 -45.82
CA LYS A 137 25.37 43.87 -46.69
C LYS A 137 25.02 42.39 -46.56
N GLY A 138 26.02 41.51 -46.47
CA GLY A 138 25.85 40.07 -46.26
C GLY A 138 25.22 39.76 -44.91
N LEU A 139 25.66 40.43 -43.84
CA LEU A 139 25.10 40.33 -42.50
C LEU A 139 23.64 40.80 -42.47
N LEU A 140 23.35 41.98 -43.05
CA LEU A 140 22.00 42.52 -43.15
C LEU A 140 21.02 41.55 -43.84
N LYS A 141 21.44 40.90 -44.93
CA LYS A 141 20.63 39.90 -45.63
C LYS A 141 20.32 38.68 -44.76
N ARG A 142 21.30 38.19 -43.99
CA ARG A 142 21.12 37.07 -43.06
C ARG A 142 20.17 37.44 -41.92
N LEU A 143 20.37 38.60 -41.30
CA LEU A 143 19.53 39.08 -40.20
C LEU A 143 18.07 39.26 -40.63
N ARG A 144 17.81 39.83 -41.82
CA ARG A 144 16.46 39.94 -42.37
C ARG A 144 15.78 38.59 -42.58
N LYS A 145 16.52 37.59 -43.09
CA LYS A 145 15.98 36.23 -43.27
C LYS A 145 15.60 35.61 -41.93
N ILE A 146 16.50 35.67 -40.95
CA ILE A 146 16.26 35.12 -39.62
C ILE A 146 15.09 35.82 -38.92
N LYS A 147 14.98 37.16 -39.07
CA LYS A 147 13.83 37.92 -38.59
C LYS A 147 12.52 37.40 -39.20
N GLY A 148 12.44 37.25 -40.52
CA GLY A 148 11.24 36.74 -41.20
C GLY A 148 10.87 35.31 -40.77
N ASP A 149 11.85 34.41 -40.69
CA ASP A 149 11.64 33.03 -40.23
C ASP A 149 11.14 32.99 -38.77
N LEU A 150 11.59 33.92 -37.93
CA LEU A 150 11.17 34.05 -36.53
C LEU A 150 9.76 34.66 -36.40
N GLU A 151 9.41 35.65 -37.24
CA GLU A 151 8.05 36.20 -37.33
C GLU A 151 7.04 35.11 -37.74
N ASP A 152 7.40 34.27 -38.72
CA ASP A 152 6.59 33.12 -39.14
C ASP A 152 6.42 32.09 -38.02
N ALA A 153 7.48 31.79 -37.27
CA ALA A 153 7.42 30.87 -36.13
C ALA A 153 6.51 31.40 -35.01
N VAL A 154 6.56 32.71 -34.74
CA VAL A 154 5.65 33.39 -33.80
C VAL A 154 4.21 33.31 -34.29
N ALA A 155 3.94 33.59 -35.57
CA ALA A 155 2.61 33.53 -36.15
C ALA A 155 1.99 32.12 -36.10
N ARG A 156 2.81 31.09 -36.34
CA ARG A 156 2.37 29.69 -36.29
C ARG A 156 2.28 29.13 -34.87
N ARG A 157 2.80 29.84 -33.86
CA ARG A 157 2.88 29.39 -32.45
C ARG A 157 3.44 27.96 -32.31
N SER A 158 4.42 27.62 -33.14
CA SER A 158 5.04 26.29 -33.17
C SER A 158 6.22 26.25 -32.22
N LEU A 159 6.13 25.46 -31.14
CA LEU A 159 7.19 25.34 -30.13
C LEU A 159 8.52 24.90 -30.75
N ALA A 160 8.49 23.89 -31.63
CA ALA A 160 9.68 23.36 -32.28
C ALA A 160 10.33 24.37 -33.25
N ASP A 161 9.52 25.16 -33.96
CA ASP A 161 10.04 26.19 -34.88
C ASP A 161 10.59 27.39 -34.09
N LEU A 162 9.91 27.82 -33.03
CA LEU A 162 10.39 28.89 -32.15
C LEU A 162 11.74 28.55 -31.51
N GLU A 163 11.92 27.32 -31.01
CA GLU A 163 13.21 26.87 -30.45
C GLU A 163 14.34 26.92 -31.48
N ARG A 164 14.06 26.46 -32.70
CA ARG A 164 15.03 26.45 -33.80
C ARG A 164 15.39 27.86 -34.25
N GLN A 165 14.40 28.73 -34.46
CA GLN A 165 14.62 30.07 -34.98
C GLN A 165 15.20 31.03 -33.93
N LEU A 166 14.85 30.88 -32.65
CA LEU A 166 15.50 31.62 -31.56
C LEU A 166 16.98 31.24 -31.41
N SER A 167 17.31 29.96 -31.60
CA SER A 167 18.71 29.52 -31.62
C SER A 167 19.49 30.16 -32.78
N ALA A 168 18.88 30.24 -33.97
CA ALA A 168 19.47 30.93 -35.12
C ALA A 168 19.63 32.45 -34.89
N ALA A 169 18.62 33.11 -34.30
CA ALA A 169 18.66 34.53 -33.96
C ALA A 169 19.75 34.87 -32.94
N ARG A 170 19.89 34.06 -31.88
CA ARG A 170 20.96 34.22 -30.89
C ARG A 170 22.35 34.03 -31.49
N SER A 171 22.50 33.02 -32.35
CA SER A 171 23.77 32.74 -33.02
C SER A 171 24.19 33.83 -34.01
N ALA A 172 23.22 34.53 -34.60
CA ALA A 172 23.45 35.64 -35.51
C ALA A 172 23.53 37.01 -34.81
N GLY A 173 23.33 37.08 -33.50
CA GLY A 173 23.37 38.34 -32.74
C GLY A 173 22.21 39.29 -33.02
N LEU A 174 21.08 38.82 -33.55
CA LEU A 174 19.95 39.68 -33.93
C LEU A 174 19.36 40.40 -32.70
N GLN A 175 19.44 41.73 -32.69
CA GLN A 175 18.76 42.58 -31.70
C GLN A 175 17.48 43.17 -32.29
N ASP A 176 16.34 42.47 -32.10
CA ASP A 176 15.03 42.91 -32.58
C ASP A 176 13.94 42.55 -31.57
N ILE A 177 12.86 43.36 -31.53
CA ILE A 177 11.70 43.13 -30.68
C ILE A 177 11.01 41.78 -30.96
N VAL A 178 11.14 41.25 -32.18
CA VAL A 178 10.60 39.90 -32.51
C VAL A 178 11.26 38.81 -31.66
N VAL A 179 12.55 38.95 -31.30
CA VAL A 179 13.26 37.98 -30.46
C VAL A 179 12.63 37.92 -29.07
N GLN A 180 12.38 39.09 -28.47
CA GLN A 180 11.72 39.16 -27.15
C GLN A 180 10.31 38.57 -27.17
N LYS A 181 9.54 38.87 -28.23
CA LYS A 181 8.18 38.31 -28.42
C LYS A 181 8.21 36.78 -28.57
N ALA A 182 9.15 36.26 -29.34
CA ALA A 182 9.33 34.83 -29.55
C ALA A 182 9.75 34.10 -28.27
N GLU A 183 10.64 34.70 -27.45
CA GLU A 183 11.06 34.13 -26.16
C GLU A 183 9.91 34.05 -25.15
N ALA A 184 9.09 35.10 -25.06
CA ALA A 184 7.91 35.11 -24.20
C ALA A 184 6.89 34.04 -24.62
N LEU A 185 6.60 33.93 -25.92
CA LEU A 185 5.69 32.93 -26.46
C LEU A 185 6.22 31.49 -26.27
N LEU A 186 7.53 31.28 -26.42
CA LEU A 186 8.14 29.97 -26.15
C LEU A 186 7.96 29.56 -24.68
N SER A 187 8.11 30.50 -23.74
CA SER A 187 7.87 30.24 -22.32
C SER A 187 6.42 29.87 -22.03
N GLU A 188 5.46 30.57 -22.64
CA GLU A 188 4.02 30.28 -22.54
C GLU A 188 3.70 28.88 -23.07
N LEU A 189 4.14 28.56 -24.29
CA LEU A 189 3.85 27.27 -24.92
C LEU A 189 4.49 26.08 -24.16
N ARG A 190 5.67 26.28 -23.56
CA ARG A 190 6.31 25.28 -22.69
C ARG A 190 5.51 25.03 -21.41
N ALA A 191 4.97 26.09 -20.80
CA ALA A 191 4.12 25.96 -19.62
C ALA A 191 2.82 25.21 -19.95
N ASP A 192 2.19 25.52 -21.08
CA ASP A 192 0.98 24.84 -21.55
C ASP A 192 1.21 23.36 -21.89
N ASP A 193 2.33 23.01 -22.54
CA ASP A 193 2.68 21.61 -22.82
C ASP A 193 2.94 20.82 -21.53
N ALA A 194 3.66 21.43 -20.58
CA ALA A 194 3.90 20.83 -19.26
C ALA A 194 2.60 20.64 -18.45
N ALA A 195 1.68 21.62 -18.50
CA ALA A 195 0.39 21.52 -17.84
C ALA A 195 -0.47 20.40 -18.45
N ARG A 196 -0.51 20.28 -19.78
CA ARG A 196 -1.21 19.18 -20.48
C ARG A 196 -0.67 17.81 -20.08
N ARG A 197 0.65 17.62 -20.09
CA ARG A 197 1.27 16.33 -19.68
C ARG A 197 0.97 15.97 -18.23
N ARG A 198 0.95 16.96 -17.32
CA ARG A 198 0.58 16.73 -15.92
C ARG A 198 -0.88 16.30 -15.78
N ALA A 199 -1.80 16.95 -16.49
CA ALA A 199 -3.21 16.59 -16.50
C ALA A 199 -3.45 15.18 -17.07
N GLU A 200 -2.77 14.81 -18.15
CA GLU A 200 -2.83 13.47 -18.73
C GLU A 200 -2.30 12.39 -17.77
N GLU A 201 -1.20 12.66 -17.05
CA GLU A 201 -0.66 11.71 -16.06
C GLU A 201 -1.60 11.56 -14.85
N GLU A 202 -2.19 12.65 -14.38
CA GLU A 202 -3.17 12.64 -13.28
C GLU A 202 -4.44 11.88 -13.68
N GLU A 203 -4.95 12.09 -14.90
CA GLU A 203 -6.10 11.35 -15.42
C GLU A 203 -5.78 9.85 -15.57
N ARG A 204 -4.57 9.49 -16.02
CA ARG A 204 -4.13 8.09 -16.10
C ARG A 204 -4.11 7.45 -14.71
N ARG A 205 -3.53 8.11 -13.70
CA ARG A 205 -3.51 7.60 -12.32
C ARG A 205 -4.92 7.42 -11.77
N ARG A 206 -5.81 8.38 -12.02
CA ARG A 206 -7.21 8.29 -11.59
C ARG A 206 -7.94 7.10 -12.23
N ARG A 207 -7.73 6.86 -13.53
CA ARG A 207 -8.30 5.69 -14.24
C ARG A 207 -7.75 4.37 -13.67
N GLU A 208 -6.45 4.29 -13.39
CA GLU A 208 -5.83 3.10 -12.78
C GLU A 208 -6.37 2.82 -11.37
N GLU A 209 -6.55 3.85 -10.54
CA GLU A 209 -7.15 3.73 -9.20
C GLU A 209 -8.63 3.33 -9.26
N GLU A 210 -9.40 3.90 -10.19
CA GLU A 210 -10.81 3.56 -10.39
C GLU A 210 -10.98 2.12 -10.91
N GLU A 211 -10.13 1.66 -11.83
CA GLU A 211 -10.13 0.28 -12.30
C GLU A 211 -9.74 -0.69 -11.17
N LYS A 212 -8.74 -0.34 -10.34
CA LYS A 212 -8.36 -1.12 -9.17
C LYS A 212 -9.51 -1.21 -8.16
N ARG A 213 -10.19 -0.10 -7.89
CA ARG A 213 -11.37 -0.04 -7.00
C ARG A 213 -12.50 -0.92 -7.53
N ARG A 214 -12.78 -0.84 -8.84
CA ARG A 214 -13.81 -1.67 -9.49
C ARG A 214 -13.49 -3.17 -9.43
N ARG A 215 -12.24 -3.58 -9.67
CA ARG A 215 -11.81 -4.98 -9.52
C ARG A 215 -12.02 -5.50 -8.09
N ILE A 216 -11.69 -4.68 -7.08
CA ILE A 216 -11.91 -5.02 -5.67
C ILE A 216 -13.41 -5.16 -5.38
N GLU A 217 -14.25 -4.22 -5.84
CA GLU A 217 -15.70 -4.28 -5.64
C GLU A 217 -16.33 -5.51 -6.34
N GLU A 218 -15.92 -5.83 -7.56
CA GLU A 218 -16.36 -7.03 -8.28
C GLU A 218 -15.92 -8.32 -7.56
N GLU A 219 -14.69 -8.38 -7.02
CA GLU A 219 -14.21 -9.52 -6.24
C GLU A 219 -15.00 -9.69 -4.93
N ILE A 220 -15.30 -8.59 -4.22
CA ILE A 220 -16.13 -8.60 -3.01
C ILE A 220 -17.54 -9.11 -3.34
N ARG A 221 -18.14 -8.63 -4.44
CA ARG A 221 -19.48 -9.07 -4.87
C ARG A 221 -19.50 -10.55 -5.22
N ARG A 222 -18.49 -11.04 -5.95
CA ARG A 222 -18.36 -12.46 -6.28
C ARG A 222 -18.23 -13.32 -5.02
N LYS A 223 -17.35 -12.94 -4.08
CA LYS A 223 -17.19 -13.66 -2.81
C LYS A 223 -18.48 -13.71 -1.98
N ARG A 224 -19.24 -12.61 -1.95
CA ARG A 224 -20.56 -12.57 -1.29
C ARG A 224 -21.54 -13.54 -1.93
N GLN A 225 -21.62 -13.56 -3.27
CA GLN A 225 -22.48 -14.50 -3.99
C GLN A 225 -22.07 -15.96 -3.76
N GLU A 226 -20.78 -16.27 -3.84
CA GLU A 226 -20.24 -17.61 -3.56
C GLU A 226 -20.55 -18.04 -2.13
N GLU A 227 -20.46 -17.13 -1.16
CA GLU A 227 -20.82 -17.42 0.23
C GLU A 227 -22.32 -17.66 0.41
N GLU A 228 -23.19 -16.86 -0.21
CA GLU A 228 -24.65 -17.07 -0.21
C GLU A 228 -25.04 -18.41 -0.86
N ASP A 229 -24.45 -18.74 -2.00
CA ASP A 229 -24.70 -20.02 -2.68
C ASP A 229 -24.21 -21.20 -1.83
N ARG A 230 -23.06 -21.06 -1.16
CA ARG A 230 -22.56 -22.04 -0.19
C ARG A 230 -23.54 -22.21 0.96
N ARG A 231 -24.06 -21.12 1.53
CA ARG A 231 -25.08 -21.15 2.61
C ARG A 231 -26.33 -21.91 2.17
N ARG A 232 -26.84 -21.66 0.97
CA ARG A 232 -28.02 -22.38 0.44
C ARG A 232 -27.78 -23.88 0.32
N ARG A 233 -26.62 -24.29 -0.20
CA ARG A 233 -26.26 -25.72 -0.32
C ARG A 233 -26.12 -26.39 1.05
N GLU A 234 -25.42 -25.73 1.98
CA GLU A 234 -25.30 -26.22 3.36
C GLU A 234 -26.68 -26.39 4.01
N GLU A 235 -27.60 -25.46 3.80
CA GLU A 235 -28.96 -25.53 4.33
C GLU A 235 -29.78 -26.67 3.69
N GLU A 236 -29.69 -26.87 2.37
CA GLU A 236 -30.37 -27.96 1.66
C GLU A 236 -29.84 -29.34 2.06
N GLU A 237 -28.53 -29.51 2.22
CA GLU A 237 -27.94 -30.78 2.66
C GLU A 237 -28.32 -31.11 4.11
N ARG A 238 -28.41 -30.09 4.98
CA ARG A 238 -28.80 -30.25 6.38
C ARG A 238 -30.26 -30.68 6.59
N LYS A 239 -31.13 -30.48 5.58
CA LYS A 239 -32.52 -30.96 5.57
C LYS A 239 -32.64 -32.47 5.26
N LYS A 240 -31.55 -33.14 4.85
CA LYS A 240 -31.55 -34.57 4.47
C LYS A 240 -31.08 -35.47 5.63
N ASP A 241 -31.81 -36.58 5.83
CA ASP A 241 -31.42 -37.82 6.53
C ASP A 241 -31.05 -37.81 8.02
N GLY A 242 -31.26 -36.72 8.78
CA GLY A 242 -31.09 -36.72 10.26
C GLY A 242 -29.64 -36.96 10.76
N LYS A 243 -28.69 -37.20 9.85
CA LYS A 243 -27.25 -37.33 10.10
C LYS A 243 -26.53 -36.02 9.79
N VAL A 244 -25.33 -35.83 10.34
CA VAL A 244 -24.54 -34.62 10.06
C VAL A 244 -24.03 -34.75 8.62
N PRO A 245 -24.31 -33.79 7.72
CA PRO A 245 -23.83 -33.85 6.35
C PRO A 245 -22.30 -33.76 6.30
N ILE A 246 -21.73 -34.29 5.21
CA ILE A 246 -20.29 -34.29 4.97
C ILE A 246 -20.02 -33.77 3.56
N GLN A 247 -19.38 -32.60 3.46
CA GLN A 247 -18.85 -32.07 2.21
C GLN A 247 -17.51 -32.77 1.91
N ARG A 248 -17.56 -33.74 0.99
CA ARG A 248 -16.42 -34.60 0.65
C ARG A 248 -15.57 -34.02 -0.47
N ILE A 249 -14.28 -34.33 -0.40
CA ILE A 249 -13.32 -34.12 -1.50
C ILE A 249 -13.01 -35.48 -2.11
N ASP A 250 -13.00 -35.57 -3.45
CA ASP A 250 -12.44 -36.72 -4.16
C ASP A 250 -10.91 -36.53 -4.30
N PRO A 251 -10.09 -37.34 -3.59
CA PRO A 251 -8.64 -37.23 -3.69
C PRO A 251 -8.13 -37.50 -5.11
N GLN A 252 -8.79 -38.37 -5.89
CA GLN A 252 -8.34 -38.73 -7.23
C GLN A 252 -8.44 -37.55 -8.20
N GLU A 253 -9.46 -36.70 -8.06
CA GLU A 253 -9.59 -35.48 -8.85
C GLU A 253 -8.45 -34.49 -8.56
N LEU A 254 -8.07 -34.32 -7.29
CA LEU A 254 -6.94 -33.48 -6.91
C LEU A 254 -5.61 -34.03 -7.44
N LEU A 255 -5.44 -35.35 -7.42
CA LEU A 255 -4.22 -36.00 -7.91
C LEU A 255 -4.02 -35.86 -9.43
N LYS A 256 -5.07 -35.61 -10.23
CA LYS A 256 -4.92 -35.34 -11.68
C LYS A 256 -4.07 -34.11 -11.97
N SER A 257 -4.03 -33.15 -11.05
CA SER A 257 -3.22 -31.93 -11.17
C SER A 257 -1.75 -32.13 -10.81
N VAL A 258 -1.38 -33.28 -10.25
CA VAL A 258 -0.02 -33.56 -9.77
C VAL A 258 0.87 -34.01 -10.93
N PRO A 259 2.02 -33.36 -11.18
CA PRO A 259 2.95 -33.77 -12.24
C PRO A 259 3.45 -35.21 -12.05
N ALA A 260 3.81 -35.88 -13.14
CA ALA A 260 4.39 -37.22 -13.09
C ALA A 260 5.68 -37.22 -12.23
N GLY A 261 5.72 -38.08 -11.20
CA GLY A 261 6.82 -38.12 -10.22
C GLY A 261 6.85 -36.95 -9.22
N GLY A 262 5.90 -36.01 -9.30
CA GLY A 262 5.77 -34.89 -8.38
C GLY A 262 4.91 -35.21 -7.15
N HIS A 263 4.74 -34.19 -6.32
CA HIS A 263 3.88 -34.19 -5.14
C HIS A 263 2.78 -33.13 -5.27
N TYR A 264 1.67 -33.35 -4.57
CA TYR A 264 0.63 -32.36 -4.40
C TYR A 264 1.18 -31.10 -3.74
N THR A 265 0.75 -29.97 -4.28
CA THR A 265 1.00 -28.63 -3.74
C THR A 265 -0.35 -27.97 -3.63
N ASP A 266 -0.70 -27.51 -2.44
CA ASP A 266 -1.99 -26.90 -2.14
C ASP A 266 -2.08 -25.49 -2.75
N PRO A 267 -2.87 -25.29 -3.82
CA PRO A 267 -2.97 -23.97 -4.46
C PRO A 267 -3.74 -22.96 -3.59
N ASP A 268 -4.58 -23.44 -2.67
CA ASP A 268 -5.48 -22.61 -1.89
C ASP A 268 -4.88 -22.14 -0.56
N PHE A 269 -3.79 -22.76 -0.12
CA PHE A 269 -3.12 -22.45 1.14
C PHE A 269 -1.58 -22.32 1.01
N PRO A 270 -1.08 -21.45 0.10
CA PRO A 270 0.36 -21.22 -0.06
C PRO A 270 0.95 -20.44 1.13
N PRO A 271 2.28 -20.53 1.37
CA PRO A 271 2.97 -19.91 2.50
C PRO A 271 2.55 -18.48 2.87
N GLY A 272 2.55 -17.55 1.89
CA GLY A 272 2.25 -16.14 2.14
C GLY A 272 0.79 -15.83 2.46
N LYS A 273 -0.13 -16.74 2.12
CA LYS A 273 -1.55 -16.66 2.52
C LYS A 273 -1.77 -17.37 3.86
N ALA A 274 -1.04 -18.46 4.09
CA ALA A 274 -1.23 -19.34 5.23
C ALA A 274 -0.77 -18.74 6.57
N SER A 275 0.23 -17.86 6.58
CA SER A 275 0.58 -17.11 7.78
C SER A 275 1.28 -15.78 7.47
N LYS A 276 1.07 -14.78 8.35
CA LYS A 276 1.83 -13.52 8.34
C LYS A 276 3.20 -13.67 9.01
N LYS A 277 3.41 -14.71 9.82
CA LYS A 277 4.68 -14.96 10.51
C LYS A 277 5.74 -15.44 9.52
N SER A 278 6.96 -14.91 9.64
CA SER A 278 8.05 -15.25 8.72
C SER A 278 8.77 -16.53 9.17
N TYR A 279 8.39 -17.66 8.57
CA TYR A 279 9.08 -18.95 8.72
C TYR A 279 9.45 -19.52 7.34
N PRO A 280 10.58 -20.23 7.21
CA PRO A 280 10.87 -21.00 6.01
C PRO A 280 9.91 -22.19 5.90
N TRP A 281 9.28 -22.36 4.73
CA TRP A 281 8.37 -23.46 4.45
C TRP A 281 9.11 -24.60 3.76
N LYS A 282 8.97 -25.81 4.29
CA LYS A 282 9.64 -26.99 3.75
C LYS A 282 8.71 -28.19 3.77
N ARG A 283 8.78 -28.99 2.71
CA ARG A 283 8.16 -30.31 2.67
C ARG A 283 8.74 -31.20 3.77
N LYS A 284 7.88 -31.94 4.48
CA LYS A 284 8.28 -32.93 5.47
C LYS A 284 8.04 -34.33 4.95
N ASP A 285 9.11 -35.12 4.93
CA ASP A 285 9.01 -36.56 4.74
C ASP A 285 8.74 -37.21 6.11
N GLY A 286 7.81 -38.15 6.15
CA GLY A 286 7.33 -38.72 7.40
C GLY A 286 6.10 -39.60 7.24
N GLN A 287 5.73 -40.24 8.34
CA GLN A 287 4.55 -41.07 8.46
C GLN A 287 3.41 -40.25 9.05
N LEU A 288 2.18 -40.49 8.59
CA LEU A 288 1.02 -39.81 9.18
C LEU A 288 0.92 -40.10 10.69
N ILE A 289 1.06 -41.37 11.09
CA ILE A 289 0.91 -41.83 12.47
C ILE A 289 2.07 -42.76 12.81
N VAL A 290 2.70 -42.57 13.98
CA VAL A 290 3.77 -43.42 14.49
C VAL A 290 3.36 -43.96 15.86
N ASN A 291 3.24 -45.29 16.01
CA ASN A 291 2.83 -45.95 17.26
C ASN A 291 1.42 -45.58 17.80
N GLY A 292 0.57 -45.01 16.94
CA GLY A 292 -0.84 -44.72 17.23
C GLY A 292 -1.07 -43.23 17.47
N LEU A 293 -2.32 -42.86 17.76
CA LEU A 293 -2.69 -41.48 18.07
C LEU A 293 -2.71 -41.32 19.58
N MET A 294 -1.71 -40.65 20.15
CA MET A 294 -1.57 -40.50 21.60
C MET A 294 -1.57 -39.02 22.00
N PRO A 295 -2.09 -38.67 23.20
CA PRO A 295 -1.97 -37.31 23.71
C PRO A 295 -0.52 -36.84 23.80
N ASP A 296 0.40 -37.75 24.18
CA ASP A 296 1.83 -37.48 24.39
C ASP A 296 2.55 -37.03 23.11
N ASP A 297 2.00 -37.34 21.93
CA ASP A 297 2.54 -36.88 20.66
C ASP A 297 2.43 -35.35 20.56
N ILE A 298 1.46 -34.69 21.18
CA ILE A 298 1.16 -33.28 20.91
C ILE A 298 2.15 -32.36 21.64
N GLU A 299 2.97 -31.62 20.89
CA GLU A 299 3.83 -30.55 21.40
C GLU A 299 3.47 -29.21 20.74
N GLN A 300 3.09 -28.21 21.52
CA GLN A 300 2.86 -26.86 21.01
C GLN A 300 4.14 -26.22 20.49
N GLY A 301 4.01 -25.43 19.42
CA GLY A 301 5.09 -24.61 18.87
C GLY A 301 4.90 -23.13 19.16
N ALA A 302 5.34 -22.30 18.23
CA ALA A 302 5.35 -20.84 18.35
C ALA A 302 3.99 -20.15 18.06
N LEU A 303 2.89 -20.89 18.11
CA LEU A 303 1.53 -20.40 17.83
C LEU A 303 0.70 -20.37 19.13
N GLY A 304 -0.12 -19.34 19.29
CA GLY A 304 -0.98 -19.14 20.46
C GLY A 304 -2.28 -19.96 20.44
N ASP A 305 -2.23 -21.23 20.07
CA ASP A 305 -3.39 -22.09 19.80
C ASP A 305 -3.51 -23.29 20.76
N CYS A 306 -2.99 -23.14 21.98
CA CYS A 306 -3.05 -24.13 23.06
C CYS A 306 -4.42 -24.78 23.28
N TRP A 307 -5.49 -24.02 23.04
CA TRP A 307 -6.88 -24.47 23.13
C TRP A 307 -7.22 -25.58 22.12
N LEU A 308 -6.69 -25.48 20.89
CA LEU A 308 -6.84 -26.48 19.84
C LEU A 308 -6.03 -27.73 20.17
N LEU A 309 -4.76 -27.57 20.56
CA LEU A 309 -3.90 -28.70 20.92
C LEU A 309 -4.42 -29.45 22.15
N SER A 310 -5.01 -28.74 23.12
CA SER A 310 -5.70 -29.35 24.24
C SER A 310 -6.91 -30.16 23.79
N ALA A 311 -7.68 -29.67 22.81
CA ALA A 311 -8.79 -30.42 22.23
C ALA A 311 -8.31 -31.66 21.46
N MET A 312 -7.21 -31.56 20.72
CA MET A 312 -6.58 -32.69 20.03
C MET A 312 -6.15 -33.78 21.02
N ALA A 313 -5.58 -33.40 22.17
CA ALA A 313 -5.15 -34.35 23.21
C ALA A 313 -6.35 -35.08 23.85
N CYS A 314 -7.45 -34.37 24.12
CA CYS A 314 -8.70 -35.01 24.53
C CYS A 314 -9.20 -35.99 23.45
N CYS A 315 -9.19 -35.60 22.17
CA CYS A 315 -9.62 -36.47 21.08
C CYS A 315 -8.73 -37.71 20.92
N ALA A 316 -7.43 -37.61 21.19
CA ALA A 316 -6.50 -38.73 21.13
C ALA A 316 -6.81 -39.82 22.18
N MET A 317 -7.42 -39.46 23.32
CA MET A 317 -7.94 -40.42 24.29
C MET A 317 -9.11 -41.24 23.73
N HIS A 318 -9.86 -40.69 22.77
CA HIS A 318 -10.98 -41.34 22.10
C HIS A 318 -10.61 -41.67 20.65
N LYS A 319 -9.70 -42.64 20.47
CA LYS A 319 -9.11 -43.00 19.16
C LYS A 319 -10.12 -43.18 18.01
N GLN A 320 -11.36 -43.59 18.30
CA GLN A 320 -12.40 -43.75 17.27
C GLN A 320 -12.90 -42.41 16.70
N VAL A 321 -12.89 -41.35 17.50
CA VAL A 321 -13.22 -40.00 17.04
C VAL A 321 -12.10 -39.49 16.15
N LEU A 322 -10.85 -39.52 16.64
CA LEU A 322 -9.72 -38.98 15.90
C LEU A 322 -9.42 -39.79 14.62
N LYS A 323 -9.72 -41.09 14.58
CA LYS A 323 -9.68 -41.88 13.35
C LYS A 323 -10.67 -41.40 12.27
N LYS A 324 -11.79 -40.78 12.63
CA LYS A 324 -12.76 -40.25 11.66
C LYS A 324 -12.34 -38.88 11.11
N VAL A 325 -11.42 -38.20 11.80
CA VAL A 325 -10.83 -36.91 11.38
C VAL A 325 -9.85 -37.11 10.24
N PHE A 326 -9.11 -38.22 10.18
CA PHE A 326 -8.21 -38.48 9.05
C PHE A 326 -8.88 -39.36 7.98
N VAL A 327 -8.79 -38.96 6.72
CA VAL A 327 -9.17 -39.82 5.59
C VAL A 327 -7.95 -40.62 5.17
N TYR A 328 -8.04 -41.95 5.32
CA TYR A 328 -6.96 -42.87 4.97
C TYR A 328 -7.14 -43.35 3.52
N ASP A 329 -6.37 -42.78 2.62
CA ASP A 329 -6.26 -43.21 1.22
C ASP A 329 -4.78 -43.37 0.83
N ASN A 330 -4.48 -43.67 -0.44
CA ASN A 330 -3.10 -43.75 -0.94
C ASN A 330 -2.54 -42.39 -1.41
N ALA A 331 -3.30 -41.30 -1.32
CA ALA A 331 -2.90 -39.99 -1.80
C ALA A 331 -1.76 -39.37 -0.96
N HIS A 332 -1.62 -39.78 0.30
CA HIS A 332 -0.50 -39.38 1.16
C HIS A 332 0.87 -39.71 0.56
N GLN A 333 0.97 -40.75 -0.29
CA GLN A 333 2.22 -41.10 -1.00
C GLN A 333 2.64 -40.03 -2.02
N LYS A 334 1.70 -39.16 -2.42
CA LYS A 334 1.93 -37.99 -3.25
C LYS A 334 1.94 -36.70 -2.43
N GLY A 335 2.01 -36.76 -1.11
CA GLY A 335 1.99 -35.59 -0.23
C GLY A 335 0.63 -34.89 -0.16
N LEU A 336 -0.48 -35.58 -0.47
CA LEU A 336 -1.86 -35.07 -0.30
C LEU A 336 -2.49 -35.75 0.92
N TYR A 337 -2.97 -34.94 1.87
CA TYR A 337 -3.66 -35.40 3.07
C TYR A 337 -5.02 -34.76 3.15
N ILE A 338 -6.04 -35.52 3.54
CA ILE A 338 -7.40 -35.02 3.73
C ILE A 338 -7.79 -35.20 5.20
N ILE A 339 -8.15 -34.09 5.82
CA ILE A 339 -8.55 -33.99 7.21
C ILE A 339 -9.99 -33.48 7.27
N ARG A 340 -10.86 -34.19 7.97
CA ARG A 340 -12.27 -33.90 8.15
C ARG A 340 -12.51 -33.12 9.42
N LEU A 341 -13.07 -31.92 9.29
CA LEU A 341 -13.35 -31.00 10.38
C LEU A 341 -14.82 -30.58 10.36
N TYR A 342 -15.44 -30.50 11.53
CA TYR A 342 -16.80 -29.98 11.69
C TYR A 342 -16.78 -28.45 11.72
N HIS A 343 -17.67 -27.84 10.94
CA HIS A 343 -17.83 -26.38 10.91
C HIS A 343 -19.26 -26.02 10.51
N ASN A 344 -19.91 -25.18 11.33
CA ASN A 344 -21.29 -24.70 11.12
C ASN A 344 -22.31 -25.81 10.82
N GLY A 345 -22.19 -26.96 11.48
CA GLY A 345 -23.15 -28.06 11.30
C GLY A 345 -22.87 -29.06 10.20
N VAL A 346 -21.74 -28.93 9.51
CA VAL A 346 -21.35 -29.78 8.39
C VAL A 346 -19.91 -30.24 8.63
N PHE A 347 -19.60 -31.50 8.31
CA PHE A 347 -18.21 -31.94 8.23
C PHE A 347 -17.63 -31.59 6.87
N HIS A 348 -16.46 -30.96 6.85
CA HIS A 348 -15.74 -30.56 5.65
C HIS A 348 -14.47 -31.38 5.53
N ASP A 349 -14.29 -32.04 4.39
CA ASP A 349 -12.98 -32.58 4.02
C ASP A 349 -12.07 -31.42 3.61
N VAL A 350 -10.90 -31.32 4.24
CA VAL A 350 -9.90 -30.28 4.00
C VAL A 350 -8.63 -30.94 3.47
N ALA A 351 -8.34 -30.71 2.19
CA ALA A 351 -7.11 -31.17 1.56
C ALA A 351 -5.94 -30.24 1.90
N VAL A 352 -4.79 -30.80 2.32
CA VAL A 352 -3.55 -30.07 2.58
C VAL A 352 -2.35 -30.87 2.05
N ASP A 353 -1.26 -30.16 1.72
CA ASP A 353 0.04 -30.79 1.49
C ASP A 353 0.90 -30.88 2.78
N ASP A 354 2.02 -31.59 2.71
CA ASP A 354 3.04 -31.76 3.77
C ASP A 354 4.11 -30.64 3.81
N THR A 355 3.88 -29.51 3.14
CA THR A 355 4.76 -28.34 3.24
C THR A 355 4.40 -27.54 4.49
N LEU A 356 5.28 -27.54 5.48
CA LEU A 356 5.03 -26.95 6.80
C LEU A 356 5.96 -25.75 7.07
N PRO A 357 5.54 -24.76 7.86
CA PRO A 357 6.44 -23.74 8.39
C PRO A 357 7.44 -24.41 9.34
N THR A 358 8.73 -24.09 9.20
CA THR A 358 9.80 -24.78 9.93
C THR A 358 10.69 -23.84 10.72
N GLN A 359 11.18 -24.32 11.86
CA GLN A 359 12.22 -23.68 12.65
C GLN A 359 13.24 -24.75 13.06
N TYR A 360 14.54 -24.49 12.81
CA TYR A 360 15.62 -25.44 13.10
C TYR A 360 15.39 -26.86 12.55
N GLY A 361 14.75 -26.98 11.39
CA GLY A 361 14.50 -28.27 10.76
C GLY A 361 13.29 -29.05 11.31
N ARG A 362 12.59 -28.57 12.34
CA ARG A 362 11.31 -29.12 12.83
C ARG A 362 10.14 -28.22 12.42
N PRO A 363 8.87 -28.68 12.45
CA PRO A 363 7.72 -27.79 12.32
C PRO A 363 7.78 -26.67 13.36
N ALA A 364 7.47 -25.44 12.97
CA ALA A 364 7.56 -24.26 13.84
C ALA A 364 6.36 -24.15 14.80
N PHE A 365 5.20 -24.67 14.40
CA PHE A 365 3.96 -24.68 15.17
C PHE A 365 3.77 -26.06 15.82
N ALA A 366 2.55 -26.61 15.88
CA ALA A 366 2.33 -27.92 16.47
C ALA A 366 3.19 -29.00 15.82
N LYS A 367 3.73 -29.91 16.64
CA LYS A 367 4.65 -30.97 16.20
C LYS A 367 4.53 -32.18 17.10
N SER A 368 5.03 -33.32 16.61
CA SER A 368 5.12 -34.51 17.45
C SER A 368 6.29 -34.40 18.44
N LYS A 369 6.02 -34.67 19.73
CA LYS A 369 7.01 -34.77 20.82
C LYS A 369 7.75 -36.11 20.77
N THR A 370 7.04 -37.18 20.43
CA THR A 370 7.49 -38.57 20.53
C THR A 370 8.26 -39.02 19.29
N SER A 371 7.99 -38.43 18.12
CA SER A 371 8.68 -38.75 16.87
C SER A 371 8.79 -37.54 15.92
N GLN A 372 9.97 -37.28 15.36
CA GLN A 372 10.13 -36.22 14.36
C GLN A 372 9.55 -36.58 12.99
N GLU A 373 9.32 -37.87 12.73
CA GLU A 373 8.75 -38.38 11.47
C GLU A 373 7.22 -38.39 11.49
N GLU A 374 6.59 -38.10 12.62
CA GLU A 374 5.13 -38.17 12.74
C GLU A 374 4.45 -36.84 12.36
N LEU A 375 3.45 -36.93 11.47
CA LEU A 375 2.86 -35.77 10.82
C LEU A 375 1.40 -35.46 11.22
N TRP A 376 0.68 -36.33 11.95
CA TRP A 376 -0.74 -36.09 12.22
C TRP A 376 -0.99 -34.79 13.00
N VAL A 377 -0.14 -34.46 13.97
CA VAL A 377 -0.26 -33.23 14.78
C VAL A 377 -0.12 -31.97 13.91
N PRO A 378 1.01 -31.76 13.19
CA PRO A 378 1.16 -30.56 12.35
C PRO A 378 0.17 -30.50 11.18
N LEU A 379 -0.22 -31.64 10.60
CA LEU A 379 -1.18 -31.67 9.49
C LEU A 379 -2.61 -31.35 9.94
N LEU A 380 -3.02 -31.80 11.12
CA LEU A 380 -4.32 -31.45 11.70
C LEU A 380 -4.40 -29.96 12.01
N GLU A 381 -3.37 -29.39 12.64
CA GLU A 381 -3.26 -27.95 12.88
C GLU A 381 -3.29 -27.16 11.57
N LYS A 382 -2.55 -27.62 10.54
CA LYS A 382 -2.56 -26.98 9.21
C LYS A 382 -3.93 -27.00 8.54
N ALA A 383 -4.64 -28.13 8.56
CA ALA A 383 -5.98 -28.22 8.00
C ALA A 383 -6.97 -27.33 8.75
N TYR A 384 -6.83 -27.25 10.08
CA TYR A 384 -7.63 -26.36 10.90
C TYR A 384 -7.35 -24.88 10.57
N ALA A 385 -6.08 -24.50 10.46
CA ALA A 385 -5.66 -23.18 10.00
C ALA A 385 -6.20 -22.84 8.60
N LYS A 386 -6.16 -23.80 7.66
CA LYS A 386 -6.71 -23.64 6.31
C LYS A 386 -8.21 -23.38 6.33
N LEU A 387 -8.96 -24.17 7.09
CA LEU A 387 -10.41 -24.01 7.24
C LEU A 387 -10.79 -22.62 7.78
N HIS A 388 -9.98 -22.09 8.70
CA HIS A 388 -10.19 -20.77 9.30
C HIS A 388 -9.43 -19.63 8.61
N GLY A 389 -8.74 -19.92 7.50
CA GLY A 389 -8.13 -18.95 6.60
C GLY A 389 -6.63 -18.68 6.78
N SER A 390 -6.06 -18.87 7.96
CA SER A 390 -4.61 -18.77 8.23
C SER A 390 -4.26 -19.34 9.61
N TYR A 391 -2.97 -19.61 9.86
CA TYR A 391 -2.48 -19.94 11.22
C TYR A 391 -2.73 -18.81 12.21
N ASP A 392 -2.62 -17.56 11.78
CA ASP A 392 -2.92 -16.39 12.62
C ASP A 392 -4.39 -16.34 13.07
N ALA A 393 -5.32 -16.94 12.30
CA ALA A 393 -6.75 -16.95 12.62
C ALA A 393 -7.15 -17.97 13.71
N ILE A 394 -6.24 -18.89 14.06
CA ILE A 394 -6.48 -19.92 15.08
C ILE A 394 -5.79 -19.62 16.41
N GLU A 395 -5.09 -18.47 16.52
CA GLU A 395 -4.59 -17.97 17.80
C GLU A 395 -5.75 -17.52 18.69
N GLY A 396 -5.75 -17.98 19.95
CA GLY A 396 -6.77 -17.66 20.94
C GLY A 396 -8.11 -18.37 20.71
N GLY A 397 -8.61 -19.06 21.74
CA GLY A 397 -9.89 -19.76 21.68
C GLY A 397 -10.18 -20.58 22.93
N HIS A 398 -11.30 -21.30 22.89
CA HIS A 398 -11.71 -22.16 23.98
C HIS A 398 -11.62 -23.64 23.60
N VAL A 399 -11.19 -24.49 24.54
CA VAL A 399 -11.04 -25.94 24.29
C VAL A 399 -12.33 -26.56 23.75
N SER A 400 -13.49 -26.13 24.24
CA SER A 400 -14.79 -26.59 23.75
C SER A 400 -15.01 -26.34 22.26
N GLU A 401 -14.48 -25.26 21.69
CA GLU A 401 -14.59 -24.98 20.25
C GLU A 401 -13.83 -26.02 19.44
N GLY A 402 -12.58 -26.30 19.83
CA GLY A 402 -11.75 -27.28 19.14
C GLY A 402 -12.33 -28.68 19.26
N LEU A 403 -12.87 -29.02 20.44
CA LEU A 403 -13.55 -30.30 20.64
C LEU A 403 -14.77 -30.43 19.74
N VAL A 404 -15.61 -29.41 19.65
CA VAL A 404 -16.78 -29.40 18.75
C VAL A 404 -16.34 -29.55 17.29
N ASP A 405 -15.32 -28.80 16.87
CA ASP A 405 -14.84 -28.85 15.48
C ASP A 405 -14.15 -30.16 15.10
N LEU A 406 -13.61 -30.90 16.06
CA LEU A 406 -13.02 -32.23 15.82
C LEU A 406 -14.05 -33.37 15.92
N THR A 407 -15.15 -33.18 16.65
CA THR A 407 -16.08 -34.27 16.99
C THR A 407 -17.48 -34.13 16.39
N GLY A 408 -17.91 -32.92 16.04
CA GLY A 408 -19.32 -32.59 15.78
C GLY A 408 -20.20 -32.70 17.03
N GLY A 409 -19.60 -32.77 18.22
CA GLY A 409 -20.31 -32.83 19.50
C GLY A 409 -20.87 -31.48 19.94
N ILE A 410 -21.37 -31.43 21.18
CA ILE A 410 -22.02 -30.24 21.74
C ILE A 410 -21.12 -29.61 22.79
N GLY A 411 -20.75 -28.35 22.56
CA GLY A 411 -19.92 -27.57 23.48
C GLY A 411 -20.75 -26.95 24.62
N ASP A 412 -20.22 -27.05 25.84
CA ASP A 412 -20.72 -26.39 27.05
C ASP A 412 -19.51 -25.96 27.91
N ALA A 413 -19.72 -25.06 28.86
CA ALA A 413 -18.69 -24.72 29.83
C ALA A 413 -19.24 -24.19 31.15
N VAL A 414 -18.57 -24.56 32.24
CA VAL A 414 -18.89 -24.16 33.61
C VAL A 414 -17.80 -23.22 34.10
N ARG A 415 -18.17 -21.97 34.43
CA ARG A 415 -17.29 -21.06 35.15
C ARG A 415 -17.21 -21.49 36.61
N LEU A 416 -16.02 -21.88 37.07
CA LEU A 416 -15.82 -22.46 38.40
C LEU A 416 -15.96 -21.42 39.53
N ASN A 417 -15.83 -20.14 39.20
CA ASN A 417 -15.90 -19.03 40.15
C ASN A 417 -17.33 -18.49 40.36
N ASP A 418 -18.30 -18.87 39.53
CA ASP A 418 -19.67 -18.40 39.65
C ASP A 418 -20.36 -18.96 40.90
N ALA A 419 -21.26 -18.19 41.53
CA ALA A 419 -21.92 -18.57 42.78
C ALA A 419 -22.63 -19.93 42.71
N LYS A 420 -23.33 -20.22 41.60
CA LYS A 420 -23.98 -21.52 41.37
C LYS A 420 -22.97 -22.66 41.30
N SER A 421 -21.84 -22.45 40.63
CA SER A 421 -20.77 -23.44 40.54
C SER A 421 -20.12 -23.67 41.89
N ARG A 422 -19.90 -22.62 42.68
CA ARG A 422 -19.37 -22.73 44.06
C ARG A 422 -20.31 -23.51 44.97
N GLN A 423 -21.62 -23.32 44.85
CA GLN A 423 -22.61 -24.15 45.52
C GLN A 423 -22.49 -25.63 45.09
N ALA A 424 -22.45 -25.88 43.78
CA ALA A 424 -22.33 -27.24 43.22
C ALA A 424 -21.00 -27.95 43.57
N ILE A 425 -19.93 -27.19 43.80
CA ILE A 425 -18.65 -27.70 44.31
C ILE A 425 -18.82 -28.17 45.76
N ASN A 426 -19.46 -27.34 46.59
CA ASN A 426 -19.62 -27.59 48.03
C ASN A 426 -20.57 -28.76 48.32
N ASP A 427 -21.65 -28.92 47.56
CA ASP A 427 -22.59 -30.03 47.71
C ASP A 427 -22.18 -31.31 46.97
N GLY A 428 -21.06 -31.27 46.22
CA GLY A 428 -20.51 -32.40 45.48
C GLY A 428 -21.19 -32.70 44.14
N SER A 429 -22.25 -31.97 43.76
CA SER A 429 -22.97 -32.20 42.51
C SER A 429 -22.12 -31.89 41.26
N LEU A 430 -21.17 -30.94 41.34
CA LEU A 430 -20.25 -30.67 40.24
C LEU A 430 -19.30 -31.84 40.00
N TRP A 431 -18.77 -32.46 41.06
CA TRP A 431 -17.93 -33.66 40.93
C TRP A 431 -18.70 -34.81 40.29
N ALA A 432 -19.91 -35.08 40.78
CA ALA A 432 -20.78 -36.11 40.23
C ALA A 432 -21.07 -35.87 38.73
N LYS A 433 -21.30 -34.60 38.33
CA LYS A 433 -21.45 -34.21 36.93
C LYS A 433 -20.18 -34.51 36.11
N ILE A 434 -19.01 -34.06 36.56
CA ILE A 434 -17.73 -34.25 35.84
C ILE A 434 -17.42 -35.73 35.69
N LYS A 435 -17.56 -36.52 36.76
CA LYS A 435 -17.33 -37.97 36.74
C LYS A 435 -18.29 -38.68 35.80
N GLY A 436 -19.59 -38.37 35.88
CA GLY A 436 -20.60 -38.94 34.97
C GLY A 436 -20.34 -38.61 33.50
N LEU A 437 -19.98 -37.36 33.19
CA LEU A 437 -19.61 -36.97 31.83
C LEU A 437 -18.39 -37.75 31.31
N SER A 438 -17.36 -37.92 32.14
CA SER A 438 -16.16 -38.69 31.80
C SER A 438 -16.49 -40.17 31.58
N ASP A 439 -17.31 -40.77 32.44
CA ASP A 439 -17.70 -42.18 32.35
C ASP A 439 -18.57 -42.47 31.11
N ASP A 440 -19.40 -41.51 30.71
CA ASP A 440 -20.21 -41.56 29.49
C ASP A 440 -19.38 -41.29 28.22
N GLY A 441 -18.06 -41.07 28.35
CA GLY A 441 -17.15 -40.88 27.23
C GLY A 441 -17.20 -39.48 26.60
N HIS A 442 -17.72 -38.48 27.31
CA HIS A 442 -17.64 -37.08 26.91
C HIS A 442 -16.25 -36.50 27.20
N MET A 443 -15.85 -35.52 26.41
CA MET A 443 -14.51 -34.93 26.50
C MET A 443 -14.53 -33.69 27.39
N LEU A 444 -13.47 -33.54 28.19
CA LEU A 444 -13.34 -32.48 29.17
C LEU A 444 -12.03 -31.72 28.95
N GLY A 445 -12.08 -30.41 29.07
CA GLY A 445 -10.92 -29.53 29.04
C GLY A 445 -11.04 -28.44 30.09
N SER A 446 -10.01 -27.63 30.25
CA SER A 446 -10.04 -26.52 31.20
C SER A 446 -9.22 -25.33 30.75
N GLY A 447 -9.61 -24.14 31.21
CA GLY A 447 -8.83 -22.92 31.12
C GLY A 447 -8.38 -22.48 32.50
N SER A 448 -7.10 -22.12 32.64
CA SER A 448 -6.55 -21.52 33.86
C SER A 448 -7.17 -20.14 34.14
N HIS A 449 -6.73 -19.45 35.19
CA HIS A 449 -7.12 -18.05 35.39
C HIS A 449 -6.53 -17.17 34.28
N ALA A 450 -7.11 -15.97 34.12
CA ALA A 450 -6.62 -14.98 33.16
C ALA A 450 -5.15 -14.61 33.45
N GLY A 451 -4.36 -14.45 32.40
CA GLY A 451 -2.94 -14.15 32.46
C GLY A 451 -2.28 -14.35 31.09
N SER A 452 -0.96 -14.31 31.08
CA SER A 452 -0.09 -14.59 29.92
C SER A 452 0.52 -15.99 30.03
N ASP A 453 1.00 -16.54 28.91
CA ASP A 453 1.80 -17.77 28.89
C ASP A 453 3.12 -17.65 29.67
N THR A 454 3.58 -16.42 29.91
CA THR A 454 4.72 -16.13 30.80
C THR A 454 4.37 -16.20 32.29
N ASP A 455 3.09 -16.17 32.65
CA ASP A 455 2.62 -16.12 34.03
C ASP A 455 2.41 -17.55 34.54
N ILE A 456 3.43 -18.11 35.19
CA ILE A 456 3.38 -19.46 35.78
C ILE A 456 3.17 -19.34 37.29
N SER A 457 2.14 -20.01 37.83
CA SER A 457 1.90 -20.02 39.27
C SER A 457 3.05 -20.67 40.03
N ALA A 458 3.18 -20.39 41.33
CA ALA A 458 4.20 -21.03 42.17
C ALA A 458 4.09 -22.57 42.17
N GLN A 459 2.88 -23.09 41.96
CA GLN A 459 2.57 -24.52 41.85
C GLN A 459 2.66 -25.06 40.41
N GLY A 460 3.16 -24.28 39.45
CA GLY A 460 3.49 -24.74 38.09
C GLY A 460 2.40 -24.58 37.03
N ILE A 461 1.24 -24.01 37.36
CA ILE A 461 0.14 -23.81 36.39
C ILE A 461 0.36 -22.51 35.60
N VAL A 462 0.56 -22.64 34.29
CA VAL A 462 0.57 -21.55 33.31
C VAL A 462 -0.80 -20.87 33.28
N GLN A 463 -0.85 -19.54 33.37
CA GLN A 463 -2.08 -18.73 33.28
C GLN A 463 -2.41 -18.36 31.83
N GLY A 464 -3.64 -17.89 31.59
CA GLY A 464 -4.14 -17.63 30.23
C GLY A 464 -4.12 -18.83 29.30
N HIS A 465 -4.05 -20.05 29.83
CA HIS A 465 -3.68 -21.25 29.08
C HIS A 465 -4.73 -22.35 29.17
N ALA A 466 -4.76 -23.19 28.13
CA ALA A 466 -5.67 -24.31 28.02
C ALA A 466 -5.00 -25.63 28.41
N TYR A 467 -5.77 -26.51 29.06
CA TYR A 467 -5.35 -27.84 29.47
C TYR A 467 -6.41 -28.87 29.07
N SER A 468 -5.96 -30.07 28.72
CA SER A 468 -6.83 -31.23 28.56
C SER A 468 -7.13 -31.85 29.92
N ILE A 469 -8.35 -32.37 30.13
CA ILE A 469 -8.64 -33.30 31.21
C ILE A 469 -8.75 -34.68 30.58
N LEU A 470 -7.74 -35.53 30.80
CA LEU A 470 -7.63 -36.84 30.15
C LEU A 470 -8.38 -37.93 30.92
N ARG A 471 -8.39 -37.87 32.26
CA ARG A 471 -9.03 -38.86 33.13
C ARG A 471 -9.64 -38.19 34.36
N VAL A 472 -10.75 -38.76 34.83
CA VAL A 472 -11.45 -38.39 36.06
C VAL A 472 -11.66 -39.65 36.90
N GLU A 473 -11.02 -39.73 38.05
CA GLU A 473 -10.98 -40.95 38.84
C GLU A 473 -11.36 -40.69 40.30
N GLU A 474 -12.15 -41.60 40.89
CA GLU A 474 -12.41 -41.62 42.33
C GLU A 474 -11.82 -42.90 42.91
N VAL A 475 -10.71 -42.79 43.65
CA VAL A 475 -9.93 -43.95 44.10
C VAL A 475 -9.48 -43.78 45.53
N ASP A 476 -9.80 -44.77 46.36
CA ASP A 476 -9.45 -44.81 47.79
C ASP A 476 -9.87 -43.52 48.54
N GLY A 477 -11.06 -42.99 48.19
CA GLY A 477 -11.61 -41.76 48.77
C GLY A 477 -11.05 -40.46 48.20
N ASN A 478 -10.15 -40.52 47.21
CA ASN A 478 -9.57 -39.35 46.56
C ASN A 478 -10.28 -39.06 45.22
N ARG A 479 -10.64 -37.79 45.02
CA ARG A 479 -11.21 -37.26 43.77
C ARG A 479 -10.09 -36.65 42.94
N LEU A 480 -9.67 -37.34 41.88
CA LEU A 480 -8.47 -37.01 41.13
C LEU A 480 -8.78 -36.76 39.65
N LEU A 481 -8.06 -35.79 39.08
CA LEU A 481 -8.11 -35.44 37.67
C LEU A 481 -6.70 -35.61 37.10
N GLN A 482 -6.59 -36.23 35.93
CA GLN A 482 -5.37 -36.22 35.14
C GLN A 482 -5.48 -35.12 34.08
N LEU A 483 -4.65 -34.10 34.17
CA LEU A 483 -4.61 -33.00 33.21
C LEU A 483 -3.35 -33.08 32.37
N ARG A 484 -3.38 -32.42 31.21
CA ARG A 484 -2.22 -32.29 30.33
C ARG A 484 -2.04 -30.86 29.84
N ASN A 485 -0.83 -30.35 29.98
CA ASN A 485 -0.36 -29.13 29.33
C ASN A 485 0.02 -29.44 27.87
N PRO A 486 -0.59 -28.79 26.85
CA PRO A 486 -0.27 -29.03 25.43
C PRO A 486 1.16 -28.66 25.03
N TRP A 487 1.92 -27.95 25.87
CA TRP A 487 3.37 -27.75 25.65
C TRP A 487 4.17 -29.04 25.78
N GLY A 488 3.59 -30.06 26.41
CA GLY A 488 4.30 -31.29 26.74
C GLY A 488 5.32 -31.11 27.86
N GLU A 489 5.27 -30.02 28.61
CA GLU A 489 6.12 -29.76 29.78
C GLU A 489 5.40 -28.81 30.74
N LYS A 490 6.06 -28.43 31.85
CA LYS A 490 5.53 -27.51 32.88
C LYS A 490 4.29 -28.05 33.56
N GLU A 491 4.53 -28.90 34.55
CA GLU A 491 3.51 -29.62 35.29
C GLU A 491 3.19 -29.00 36.65
N TRP A 492 2.06 -29.44 37.21
CA TRP A 492 1.66 -29.19 38.60
C TRP A 492 2.73 -29.66 39.58
N LYS A 493 2.98 -28.87 40.63
CA LYS A 493 3.98 -29.13 41.68
C LYS A 493 3.38 -29.31 43.08
N GLY A 494 2.05 -29.31 43.18
CA GLY A 494 1.36 -29.50 44.45
C GLY A 494 1.04 -30.96 44.74
N ARG A 495 -0.02 -31.20 45.52
CA ARG A 495 -0.46 -32.54 45.93
C ARG A 495 -0.84 -33.39 44.71
N TRP A 496 -0.38 -34.63 44.67
CA TRP A 496 -0.50 -35.58 43.54
C TRP A 496 0.32 -35.24 42.29
N SER A 497 1.19 -34.22 42.34
CA SER A 497 2.20 -34.02 41.28
C SER A 497 3.17 -35.19 41.17
N ASP A 498 3.91 -35.24 40.08
CA ASP A 498 4.97 -36.24 39.85
C ASP A 498 6.07 -36.16 40.92
N SER A 499 6.33 -34.96 41.43
CA SER A 499 7.28 -34.73 42.51
C SER A 499 6.75 -35.09 43.92
N ASP A 500 5.44 -35.27 44.10
CA ASP A 500 4.82 -35.56 45.41
C ASP A 500 4.94 -37.04 45.78
N LYS A 501 6.11 -37.41 46.30
CA LYS A 501 6.36 -38.79 46.73
C LYS A 501 5.51 -39.21 47.93
N SER A 502 4.88 -38.27 48.65
CA SER A 502 4.11 -38.55 49.86
C SER A 502 2.68 -39.05 49.57
N SER A 503 1.98 -38.45 48.61
CA SER A 503 0.64 -38.92 48.20
C SER A 503 0.71 -40.20 47.37
N TRP A 504 1.80 -40.38 46.60
CA TRP A 504 1.97 -41.52 45.68
C TRP A 504 2.43 -42.82 46.34
N THR A 505 1.53 -43.48 47.07
CA THR A 505 1.74 -44.85 47.57
C THR A 505 1.87 -45.86 46.43
N GLN A 506 2.54 -47.00 46.66
CA GLN A 506 2.67 -48.08 45.66
C GLN A 506 1.31 -48.54 45.11
N ARG A 507 0.29 -48.59 45.98
CA ARG A 507 -1.10 -48.92 45.61
C ARG A 507 -1.69 -47.89 44.66
N MET A 508 -1.57 -46.60 44.96
CA MET A 508 -2.10 -45.53 44.11
C MET A 508 -1.40 -45.49 42.76
N ARG A 509 -0.06 -45.63 42.74
CA ARG A 509 0.72 -45.69 41.50
C ARG A 509 0.24 -46.79 40.55
N LYS A 510 -0.03 -47.98 41.10
CA LYS A 510 -0.54 -49.11 40.32
C LYS A 510 -1.97 -48.89 39.82
N LYS A 511 -2.85 -48.29 40.63
CA LYS A 511 -4.26 -48.07 40.25
C LYS A 511 -4.43 -47.01 39.17
N LEU A 512 -3.58 -45.98 39.17
CA LEU A 512 -3.71 -44.83 38.27
C LEU A 512 -2.75 -44.88 37.08
N ASP A 513 -1.94 -45.94 36.98
CA ASP A 513 -0.88 -46.06 35.96
C ASP A 513 0.06 -44.83 35.98
N TYR A 514 0.54 -44.51 37.18
CA TYR A 514 1.40 -43.34 37.42
C TYR A 514 2.74 -43.47 36.69
N LYS A 515 3.14 -42.39 36.02
CA LYS A 515 4.45 -42.20 35.39
C LYS A 515 5.14 -41.01 36.05
N ASP A 516 6.48 -41.04 36.11
CA ASP A 516 7.32 -40.01 36.72
C ASP A 516 8.19 -39.41 35.62
N VAL A 517 7.55 -38.65 34.71
CA VAL A 517 8.14 -38.15 33.47
C VAL A 517 7.56 -36.79 33.16
N ASP A 518 8.41 -35.79 32.86
CA ASP A 518 7.95 -34.46 32.41
C ASP A 518 7.44 -34.55 30.96
N ASP A 519 6.18 -34.99 30.83
CA ASP A 519 5.45 -35.12 29.58
C ASP A 519 4.31 -34.11 29.44
N GLY A 520 4.16 -33.23 30.44
CA GLY A 520 3.10 -32.24 30.55
C GLY A 520 1.84 -32.82 31.20
N THR A 521 1.79 -34.12 31.50
CA THR A 521 0.64 -34.81 32.09
C THR A 521 0.84 -35.00 33.58
N PHE A 522 -0.12 -34.55 34.38
CA PHE A 522 -0.03 -34.66 35.84
C PHE A 522 -1.38 -34.96 36.46
N TRP A 523 -1.36 -35.54 37.66
CA TRP A 523 -2.56 -35.68 38.48
C TRP A 523 -2.70 -34.52 39.46
N MET A 524 -3.93 -34.15 39.77
CA MET A 524 -4.25 -33.22 40.84
C MET A 524 -5.54 -33.59 41.54
N ALA A 525 -5.72 -33.09 42.77
CA ALA A 525 -6.99 -33.25 43.46
C ALA A 525 -8.05 -32.30 42.90
N PHE A 526 -9.32 -32.72 42.93
CA PHE A 526 -10.45 -31.89 42.50
C PHE A 526 -10.53 -30.56 43.27
N GLU A 527 -10.19 -30.56 44.56
CA GLU A 527 -10.18 -29.34 45.37
C GLU A 527 -9.11 -28.34 44.91
N ASP A 528 -7.96 -28.85 44.46
CA ASP A 528 -6.90 -28.00 43.89
C ASP A 528 -7.32 -27.48 42.52
N PHE A 529 -7.97 -28.32 41.70
CA PHE A 529 -8.45 -27.93 40.37
C PHE A 529 -9.40 -26.72 40.44
N VAL A 530 -10.42 -26.75 41.30
CA VAL A 530 -11.41 -25.66 41.41
C VAL A 530 -10.84 -24.35 41.97
N ASN A 531 -9.61 -24.37 42.49
CA ASN A 531 -8.90 -23.20 42.99
C ASN A 531 -7.89 -22.65 41.99
N HIS A 532 -7.35 -23.47 41.09
CA HIS A 532 -6.32 -23.07 40.13
C HIS A 532 -6.84 -22.83 38.71
N TYR A 533 -8.05 -23.31 38.39
CA TYR A 533 -8.68 -23.16 37.08
C TYR A 533 -9.93 -22.28 37.14
N SER A 534 -10.23 -21.59 36.04
CA SER A 534 -11.35 -20.67 35.95
C SER A 534 -12.58 -21.29 35.29
N THR A 535 -12.35 -22.16 34.30
CA THR A 535 -13.40 -22.68 33.43
C THR A 535 -13.18 -24.17 33.15
N LEU A 536 -14.24 -24.94 33.30
CA LEU A 536 -14.35 -26.31 32.79
C LEU A 536 -15.05 -26.26 31.44
N TYR A 537 -14.39 -26.78 30.40
CA TYR A 537 -14.96 -26.96 29.07
C TYR A 537 -15.46 -28.40 28.91
N ILE A 538 -16.62 -28.56 28.31
CA ILE A 538 -17.29 -29.85 28.11
C ILE A 538 -17.60 -29.98 26.63
N CYS A 539 -17.33 -31.14 26.05
CA CYS A 539 -17.84 -31.52 24.75
C CYS A 539 -18.56 -32.86 24.85
N ARG A 540 -19.89 -32.81 24.65
CA ARG A 540 -20.73 -34.01 24.64
C ARG A 540 -20.71 -34.62 23.26
N VAL A 541 -19.99 -35.73 23.13
CA VAL A 541 -20.05 -36.58 21.94
C VAL A 541 -21.24 -37.50 22.12
N LEU A 542 -22.30 -37.28 21.36
CA LEU A 542 -23.52 -38.08 21.42
C LEU A 542 -23.37 -39.32 20.53
N GLY A 543 -23.81 -40.48 21.04
CA GLY A 543 -23.82 -41.73 20.29
C GLY A 543 -25.01 -41.83 19.33
N ASP A 544 -25.02 -42.89 18.51
CA ASP A 544 -26.08 -43.16 17.53
C ASP A 544 -27.44 -43.49 18.18
N ASP A 545 -27.49 -43.69 19.51
CA ASP A 545 -28.71 -43.90 20.30
C ASP A 545 -29.50 -42.60 20.54
N TRP A 546 -28.91 -41.44 20.24
CA TRP A 546 -29.57 -40.15 20.34
C TRP A 546 -30.30 -39.80 19.05
N GLN A 547 -31.56 -39.42 19.21
CA GLN A 547 -32.35 -38.72 18.20
C GLN A 547 -31.98 -37.24 18.20
N ARG A 548 -32.12 -36.60 17.04
CA ARG A 548 -31.96 -35.15 16.91
C ARG A 548 -32.95 -34.53 15.95
N GLN A 549 -33.36 -33.30 16.22
CA GLN A 549 -34.09 -32.46 15.27
C GLN A 549 -33.63 -31.01 15.42
N GLY A 550 -33.16 -30.43 14.31
CA GLY A 550 -32.68 -29.06 14.25
C GLY A 550 -33.60 -28.20 13.40
N VAL A 551 -33.77 -26.94 13.80
CA VAL A 551 -34.39 -25.88 13.02
C VAL A 551 -33.40 -24.72 12.87
N TYR A 552 -33.55 -23.96 11.80
CA TYR A 552 -32.68 -22.84 11.46
C TYR A 552 -33.42 -21.53 11.58
N GLY A 553 -32.69 -20.48 11.97
CA GLY A 553 -33.20 -19.13 12.05
C GLY A 553 -32.10 -18.13 11.75
N SER A 554 -32.50 -16.87 11.58
CA SER A 554 -31.58 -15.74 11.43
C SER A 554 -32.11 -14.59 12.25
N TRP A 555 -31.22 -13.90 12.96
CA TRP A 555 -31.49 -12.58 13.50
C TRP A 555 -31.04 -11.58 12.43
N ARG A 556 -31.98 -10.95 11.73
CA ARG A 556 -31.68 -9.99 10.66
C ARG A 556 -32.78 -8.95 10.50
N GLY A 557 -32.39 -7.69 10.31
CA GLY A 557 -33.32 -6.57 10.21
C GLY A 557 -34.30 -6.55 11.38
N VAL A 558 -35.59 -6.64 11.09
CA VAL A 558 -36.64 -6.60 12.11
C VAL A 558 -36.56 -7.74 13.13
N THR A 559 -36.00 -8.90 12.76
CA THR A 559 -35.93 -10.09 13.62
C THR A 559 -34.74 -10.09 14.58
N ALA A 560 -33.81 -9.15 14.44
CA ALA A 560 -32.71 -8.93 15.38
C ALA A 560 -33.21 -8.14 16.62
N GLY A 561 -34.11 -8.75 17.38
CA GLY A 561 -34.91 -8.08 18.40
C GLY A 561 -34.22 -7.80 19.73
N GLY A 562 -33.05 -8.40 19.99
CA GLY A 562 -32.37 -8.35 21.29
C GLY A 562 -33.10 -9.15 22.37
N CYS A 563 -32.61 -9.15 23.62
CA CYS A 563 -33.19 -9.91 24.72
C CYS A 563 -34.44 -9.25 25.33
N GLY A 564 -35.07 -9.91 26.32
CA GLY A 564 -36.30 -9.47 26.98
C GLY A 564 -36.25 -8.13 27.74
N ASN A 565 -35.11 -7.42 27.69
CA ASN A 565 -34.96 -6.06 28.23
C ASN A 565 -35.39 -4.97 27.22
N TYR A 566 -35.65 -5.36 25.97
CA TYR A 566 -35.95 -4.45 24.86
C TYR A 566 -37.37 -4.68 24.32
N ASP A 567 -38.04 -3.60 23.91
CA ASP A 567 -39.40 -3.67 23.33
C ASP A 567 -39.45 -4.48 22.02
N THR A 568 -38.32 -4.58 21.31
CA THR A 568 -38.17 -5.36 20.08
C THR A 568 -38.02 -6.86 20.32
N PHE A 569 -37.95 -7.34 21.57
CA PHE A 569 -37.80 -8.76 21.90
C PHE A 569 -38.83 -9.66 21.21
N GLY A 570 -40.06 -9.17 21.07
CA GLY A 570 -41.16 -9.91 20.42
C GLY A 570 -40.92 -10.22 18.95
N ASN A 571 -39.96 -9.56 18.30
CA ASN A 571 -39.66 -9.76 16.89
C ASN A 571 -38.69 -10.92 16.63
N ASN A 572 -38.05 -11.47 17.68
CA ASN A 572 -37.14 -12.61 17.52
C ASN A 572 -37.88 -13.84 16.96
N PRO A 573 -37.22 -14.69 16.14
CA PRO A 573 -37.83 -15.90 15.63
C PRO A 573 -38.33 -16.82 16.74
N VAL A 574 -39.52 -17.41 16.53
CA VAL A 574 -40.19 -18.30 17.49
C VAL A 574 -40.36 -19.70 16.91
N PHE A 575 -40.04 -20.70 17.73
CA PHE A 575 -40.15 -22.10 17.39
C PHE A 575 -41.10 -22.83 18.34
N ARG A 576 -41.74 -23.88 17.86
CA ARG A 576 -42.64 -24.77 18.62
C ARG A 576 -41.92 -26.05 19.01
N LEU A 577 -42.07 -26.45 20.27
CA LEU A 577 -41.57 -27.71 20.81
C LEU A 577 -42.76 -28.55 21.28
N ALA A 578 -43.13 -29.52 20.44
CA ALA A 578 -44.19 -30.49 20.69
C ALA A 578 -43.63 -31.77 21.31
N LEU A 579 -44.31 -32.28 22.34
CA LEU A 579 -43.92 -33.50 23.06
C LEU A 579 -45.12 -34.42 23.20
N LYS A 580 -44.95 -35.71 22.85
CA LYS A 580 -45.99 -36.73 23.06
C LYS A 580 -46.06 -37.22 24.51
N SER A 581 -44.94 -37.21 25.21
CA SER A 581 -44.79 -37.71 26.58
C SER A 581 -43.68 -36.94 27.31
N ARG A 582 -43.53 -37.18 28.62
CA ARG A 582 -42.39 -36.63 29.38
C ARG A 582 -41.08 -37.08 28.75
N LYS A 583 -40.22 -36.14 28.37
CA LYS A 583 -38.91 -36.42 27.77
C LYS A 583 -37.81 -35.58 28.37
N ARG A 584 -36.66 -36.22 28.61
CA ARG A 584 -35.42 -35.51 28.90
C ARG A 584 -34.81 -35.06 27.58
N LEU A 585 -34.65 -33.74 27.42
CA LEU A 585 -34.15 -33.12 26.20
C LEU A 585 -32.87 -32.35 26.52
N LEU A 586 -31.94 -32.38 25.57
CA LEU A 586 -30.86 -31.41 25.48
C LEU A 586 -31.19 -30.46 24.32
N LEU A 587 -31.47 -29.20 24.65
CA LEU A 587 -31.73 -28.14 23.67
C LEU A 587 -30.48 -27.28 23.52
N VAL A 588 -30.07 -27.04 22.28
CA VAL A 588 -28.84 -26.31 21.93
C VAL A 588 -29.17 -25.21 20.94
N LEU A 589 -28.85 -23.96 21.31
CA LEU A 589 -28.84 -22.82 20.40
C LEU A 589 -27.39 -22.56 20.00
N GLU A 590 -27.08 -22.64 18.71
CA GLU A 590 -25.75 -22.42 18.15
C GLU A 590 -25.80 -21.30 17.11
N GLN A 591 -24.98 -20.26 17.31
CA GLN A 591 -24.77 -19.20 16.33
C GLN A 591 -23.63 -19.57 15.37
N ARG A 592 -23.62 -18.98 14.17
CA ARG A 592 -22.55 -19.18 13.19
C ARG A 592 -21.18 -18.85 13.79
N ALA A 593 -20.18 -19.69 13.48
CA ALA A 593 -18.81 -19.47 13.94
C ALA A 593 -18.26 -18.14 13.39
N ALA A 594 -17.63 -17.35 14.25
CA ALA A 594 -17.02 -16.07 13.88
C ALA A 594 -15.51 -16.16 13.54
N ARG A 595 -14.89 -17.31 13.82
CA ARG A 595 -13.45 -17.51 13.63
C ARG A 595 -13.07 -17.46 12.15
N GLY A 596 -12.17 -16.54 11.82
CA GLY A 596 -11.71 -16.30 10.45
C GLY A 596 -12.59 -15.32 9.64
N THR A 597 -13.71 -14.84 10.19
CA THR A 597 -14.61 -13.89 9.49
C THR A 597 -14.33 -12.42 9.80
N GLY A 598 -13.50 -12.13 10.81
CA GLY A 598 -13.27 -10.78 11.33
C GLY A 598 -14.43 -10.24 12.18
N SER A 599 -15.35 -11.12 12.61
CA SER A 599 -16.46 -10.81 13.51
C SER A 599 -16.23 -11.42 14.89
N GLU A 600 -16.99 -10.98 15.89
CA GLU A 600 -17.02 -11.59 17.21
C GLU A 600 -18.31 -12.41 17.39
N LEU A 601 -18.32 -13.31 18.38
CA LEU A 601 -19.52 -14.05 18.78
C LEU A 601 -20.42 -13.14 19.61
N PHE A 602 -21.72 -13.13 19.31
CA PHE A 602 -22.69 -12.37 20.08
C PHE A 602 -23.03 -13.05 21.40
N CYS A 603 -23.44 -12.26 22.39
CA CYS A 603 -24.03 -12.82 23.61
C CYS A 603 -25.39 -13.43 23.26
N ILE A 604 -25.52 -14.76 23.33
CA ILE A 604 -26.77 -15.46 22.97
C ILE A 604 -27.40 -16.15 24.18
N GLY A 605 -28.72 -16.34 24.10
CA GLY A 605 -29.54 -17.02 25.10
C GLY A 605 -30.90 -17.42 24.52
N PHE A 606 -31.59 -18.36 25.16
CA PHE A 606 -32.97 -18.68 24.81
C PHE A 606 -33.85 -18.99 26.02
N GLY A 607 -35.14 -18.70 25.86
CA GLY A 607 -36.20 -19.01 26.81
C GLY A 607 -37.20 -20.01 26.25
N ILE A 608 -37.77 -20.83 27.14
CA ILE A 608 -38.80 -21.81 26.83
C ILE A 608 -40.08 -21.41 27.57
N TYR A 609 -41.17 -21.21 26.83
CA TYR A 609 -42.42 -20.65 27.31
C TYR A 609 -43.56 -21.66 27.15
N LYS A 610 -44.46 -21.71 28.12
CA LYS A 610 -45.66 -22.55 28.02
C LYS A 610 -46.67 -21.93 27.07
N ALA A 611 -47.43 -22.77 26.38
CA ALA A 611 -48.66 -22.34 25.74
C ALA A 611 -49.82 -22.27 26.74
N ALA A 612 -50.67 -21.26 26.59
CA ALA A 612 -51.99 -21.19 27.18
C ALA A 612 -53.00 -20.80 26.10
N ARG A 613 -54.00 -21.67 25.85
CA ARG A 613 -55.05 -21.44 24.85
C ARG A 613 -54.46 -21.07 23.47
N GLY A 614 -53.42 -21.80 23.05
CA GLY A 614 -52.75 -21.55 21.77
C GLY A 614 -51.87 -20.30 21.72
N ARG A 615 -51.66 -19.55 22.80
CA ARG A 615 -50.79 -18.36 22.85
C ARG A 615 -49.61 -18.56 23.80
N ARG A 616 -48.49 -17.88 23.53
CA ARG A 616 -47.31 -17.86 24.40
C ARG A 616 -47.62 -17.13 25.72
N GLN A 617 -47.29 -17.75 26.86
CA GLN A 617 -47.32 -17.05 28.15
C GLN A 617 -46.12 -16.10 28.29
N GLY A 618 -46.28 -14.98 28.99
CA GLY A 618 -45.23 -13.96 29.10
C GLY A 618 -43.96 -14.41 29.85
N ASN A 619 -44.08 -15.37 30.76
CA ASN A 619 -42.95 -15.91 31.53
C ASN A 619 -42.45 -17.23 30.95
N TYR A 620 -41.13 -17.38 30.85
CA TYR A 620 -40.52 -18.66 30.54
C TYR A 620 -40.58 -19.58 31.78
N PHE A 621 -40.57 -20.90 31.56
CA PHE A 621 -40.46 -21.89 32.64
C PHE A 621 -39.09 -22.57 32.68
N ALA A 622 -38.29 -22.44 31.61
CA ALA A 622 -36.92 -22.92 31.50
C ALA A 622 -36.12 -22.01 30.55
N ASN A 623 -34.80 -21.94 30.70
CA ASN A 623 -33.92 -21.12 29.86
C ASN A 623 -32.48 -21.68 29.81
N SER A 624 -31.67 -21.18 28.88
CA SER A 624 -30.26 -21.56 28.70
C SER A 624 -29.29 -21.03 29.76
N GLY A 625 -29.79 -20.36 30.80
CA GLY A 625 -28.99 -19.62 31.77
C GLY A 625 -28.72 -18.17 31.34
N SER A 626 -27.62 -17.62 31.83
CA SER A 626 -27.17 -16.26 31.47
C SER A 626 -26.79 -16.19 29.99
N PHE A 627 -26.98 -15.02 29.38
CA PHE A 627 -26.48 -14.74 28.04
C PHE A 627 -24.94 -14.80 28.05
N THR A 628 -24.36 -15.48 27.07
CA THR A 628 -22.90 -15.61 26.96
C THR A 628 -22.45 -15.49 25.51
N ASN A 629 -21.26 -14.91 25.30
CA ASN A 629 -20.62 -14.76 24.00
C ASN A 629 -19.92 -16.06 23.55
N ARG A 630 -20.64 -17.17 23.60
CA ARG A 630 -20.15 -18.49 23.19
C ARG A 630 -20.81 -18.93 21.89
N ARG A 631 -20.15 -19.84 21.18
CA ARG A 631 -20.69 -20.40 19.93
C ARG A 631 -22.04 -21.08 20.15
N SER A 632 -22.19 -21.75 21.28
CA SER A 632 -23.43 -22.43 21.65
C SER A 632 -23.79 -22.18 23.12
N VAL A 633 -25.09 -22.21 23.40
CA VAL A 633 -25.67 -22.30 24.75
C VAL A 633 -26.67 -23.45 24.78
N CYS A 634 -26.79 -24.14 25.91
CA CYS A 634 -27.66 -25.29 26.02
C CYS A 634 -28.37 -25.41 27.37
N ILE A 635 -29.49 -26.12 27.38
CA ILE A 635 -30.16 -26.59 28.59
C ILE A 635 -30.44 -28.08 28.45
N GLU A 636 -30.24 -28.83 29.53
CA GLU A 636 -30.65 -30.23 29.63
C GLU A 636 -31.65 -30.39 30.78
N ASP A 637 -32.89 -30.74 30.46
CA ASP A 637 -33.95 -30.88 31.47
C ASP A 637 -35.04 -31.88 31.02
N SER A 638 -35.93 -32.25 31.93
CA SER A 638 -37.14 -33.03 31.66
C SER A 638 -38.33 -32.12 31.38
N PHE A 639 -38.92 -32.28 30.20
CA PHE A 639 -40.05 -31.50 29.74
C PHE A 639 -41.30 -32.39 29.65
N GLU A 640 -42.42 -31.87 30.13
CA GLU A 640 -43.75 -32.49 30.02
C GLU A 640 -44.49 -31.92 28.80
N PRO A 641 -45.44 -32.65 28.20
CA PRO A 641 -46.35 -32.10 27.20
C PRO A 641 -47.07 -30.85 27.70
N GLY A 642 -47.21 -29.84 26.84
CA GLY A 642 -47.86 -28.59 27.21
C GLY A 642 -49.38 -28.75 27.32
N ALA A 643 -49.94 -28.44 28.51
CA ALA A 643 -51.38 -28.56 28.77
C ALA A 643 -52.27 -27.66 27.87
N GLY A 644 -51.71 -26.58 27.32
CA GLY A 644 -52.41 -25.60 26.48
C GLY A 644 -51.92 -25.53 25.03
N GLY A 645 -51.17 -26.55 24.58
CA GLY A 645 -50.50 -26.64 23.28
C GLY A 645 -48.97 -26.73 23.41
N ASP A 646 -48.28 -26.78 22.27
CA ASP A 646 -46.82 -26.93 22.20
C ASP A 646 -46.07 -25.78 22.85
N HIS A 647 -44.95 -26.08 23.51
CA HIS A 647 -44.11 -25.06 24.12
C HIS A 647 -43.50 -24.16 23.05
N TYR A 648 -43.15 -22.93 23.42
CA TYR A 648 -42.45 -22.00 22.54
C TYR A 648 -40.99 -21.90 22.95
N VAL A 649 -40.06 -21.98 21.99
CA VAL A 649 -38.65 -21.68 22.20
C VAL A 649 -38.31 -20.42 21.41
N MET A 650 -37.74 -19.44 22.09
CA MET A 650 -37.32 -18.17 21.49
C MET A 650 -35.87 -17.90 21.87
N GLY A 651 -35.00 -17.93 20.87
CA GLY A 651 -33.60 -17.54 21.01
C GLY A 651 -33.40 -16.09 20.58
N SER A 652 -32.50 -15.38 21.25
CA SER A 652 -32.10 -14.03 20.88
C SER A 652 -30.61 -13.82 21.11
N THR A 653 -30.09 -12.79 20.47
CA THR A 653 -28.91 -12.08 20.96
C THR A 653 -29.24 -11.24 22.18
N PHE A 654 -28.23 -10.73 22.88
CA PHE A 654 -28.42 -9.86 24.03
C PHE A 654 -28.89 -8.48 23.55
N ASP A 655 -28.15 -7.88 22.62
CA ASP A 655 -28.46 -6.55 22.09
C ASP A 655 -29.25 -6.63 20.77
N PRO A 656 -30.16 -5.68 20.52
CA PRO A 656 -30.89 -5.61 19.26
C PRO A 656 -29.97 -5.16 18.10
N GLY A 657 -30.31 -5.56 16.88
CA GLY A 657 -29.54 -5.24 15.66
C GLY A 657 -28.30 -6.10 15.43
N GLU A 658 -27.98 -7.04 16.34
CA GLU A 658 -26.92 -8.03 16.14
C GLU A 658 -27.37 -9.09 15.12
N GLU A 659 -26.70 -9.16 13.97
CA GLU A 659 -27.13 -10.01 12.85
C GLU A 659 -26.26 -11.26 12.66
N THR A 660 -26.85 -12.44 12.85
CA THR A 660 -26.22 -13.73 12.52
C THR A 660 -27.25 -14.83 12.27
N ASP A 661 -26.81 -15.86 11.58
CA ASP A 661 -27.57 -17.09 11.39
C ASP A 661 -27.35 -18.03 12.59
N PHE A 662 -28.38 -18.79 12.96
CA PHE A 662 -28.33 -19.71 14.08
C PHE A 662 -29.10 -21.00 13.80
N SER A 663 -28.82 -22.01 14.63
CA SER A 663 -29.59 -23.25 14.69
C SER A 663 -30.05 -23.54 16.10
N LEU A 664 -31.27 -24.08 16.23
CA LEU A 664 -31.81 -24.59 17.48
C LEU A 664 -32.04 -26.09 17.30
N THR A 665 -31.38 -26.91 18.11
CA THR A 665 -31.42 -28.37 17.97
C THR A 665 -31.87 -29.02 19.27
N ALA A 666 -32.85 -29.93 19.17
CA ALA A 666 -33.27 -30.81 20.24
C ALA A 666 -32.63 -32.18 20.09
N TYR A 667 -32.09 -32.72 21.19
CA TYR A 667 -31.54 -34.06 21.29
C TYR A 667 -32.26 -34.84 22.38
N TRP A 668 -32.61 -36.10 22.11
CA TRP A 668 -33.27 -36.99 23.08
C TRP A 668 -32.95 -38.46 22.81
N LYS A 669 -33.20 -39.33 23.79
CA LYS A 669 -33.17 -40.78 23.59
C LYS A 669 -34.59 -41.32 23.42
N GLY A 670 -34.75 -42.35 22.61
CA GLY A 670 -36.02 -43.02 22.37
C GLY A 670 -36.52 -42.88 20.94
N ASP A 671 -37.84 -42.82 20.77
CA ASP A 671 -38.48 -42.82 19.46
C ASP A 671 -38.42 -41.42 18.82
N ALA A 672 -38.06 -41.37 17.53
CA ALA A 672 -37.88 -40.13 16.78
C ALA A 672 -39.17 -39.29 16.63
N SER A 673 -40.33 -39.90 16.82
CA SER A 673 -41.63 -39.22 16.69
C SER A 673 -42.12 -38.58 17.98
N GLU A 674 -41.41 -38.74 19.10
CA GLU A 674 -41.84 -38.24 20.43
C GLU A 674 -41.65 -36.75 20.61
N VAL A 675 -40.73 -36.15 19.85
CA VAL A 675 -40.37 -34.74 19.91
C VAL A 675 -40.51 -34.16 18.51
N ARG A 676 -41.17 -33.00 18.41
CA ARG A 676 -41.14 -32.18 17.19
C ARG A 676 -40.72 -30.75 17.51
N LEU A 677 -39.68 -30.28 16.84
CA LEU A 677 -39.20 -28.90 16.86
C LEU A 677 -39.36 -28.30 15.46
N TYR A 678 -40.12 -27.21 15.34
CA TYR A 678 -40.46 -26.60 14.05
C TYR A 678 -40.73 -25.09 14.17
N SER A 679 -40.65 -24.35 13.06
CA SER A 679 -40.94 -22.89 13.03
C SER A 679 -42.44 -22.60 12.96
N GLU A 680 -42.88 -21.45 13.47
CA GLU A 680 -44.30 -21.05 13.37
C GLU A 680 -44.77 -20.86 11.92
N ALA A 681 -43.87 -20.43 11.01
CA ALA A 681 -44.21 -20.16 9.60
C ALA A 681 -44.49 -21.41 8.74
N THR A 682 -44.21 -22.63 9.22
CA THR A 682 -44.27 -23.86 8.41
C THR A 682 -45.61 -24.59 8.44
N ASP A 683 -46.56 -24.21 9.31
CA ASP A 683 -47.87 -24.89 9.38
C ASP A 683 -48.97 -24.21 8.54
N ASP A 684 -48.76 -22.98 8.04
CA ASP A 684 -49.76 -22.29 7.19
C ASP A 684 -49.81 -22.84 5.75
N GLU A 685 -48.82 -23.63 5.31
CA GLU A 685 -48.80 -24.25 3.96
C GLU A 685 -49.21 -25.74 3.93
N ALA A 686 -49.43 -26.38 5.09
CA ALA A 686 -49.84 -27.79 5.16
C ALA A 686 -51.34 -27.99 5.43
N GLY A 687 -52.11 -26.90 5.44
CA GLY A 687 -53.54 -26.86 5.75
C GLY A 687 -54.38 -26.20 4.67
N GLU A 688 -54.19 -26.56 3.40
CA GLU A 688 -55.21 -26.41 2.33
C GLU A 688 -55.48 -27.73 1.61
#